data_AF-A0A523PBT8-F1
#
_entry.id   AF-A0A523PBT8-F1
#
_cell.length_a   1.000
_cell.length_b   1.000
_cell.length_c   1.000
_cell.angle_alpha   90.00
_cell.angle_beta   90.00
_cell.angle_gamma   90.00
#
_symmetry.space_group_name_H-M   'P 1'
#
loop_
_entity.id
_entity.type
_entity.pdbx_description
1 polymer ?
#
loop_
_entity_poly.entity_id
_entity_poly.type
_entity_poly.pdbx_seq_one_letter_code
_entity_poly.pdbx_strand_id
1 'polypeptide(L)'
;PNTVTFGGVAATNVVLVDDSTITCDTPAGTAGTSVDVVVTNSHGVATIPGGFTYHDRPTVTGVVPGSGTSLGGTNVTISGTGFLNFGAGASSVSFDGAAATNVVVVDDVTITCDTPPGVPGALALVDVVNANGSASFVGYAYHPTPTVTGVVPPNGPAAGGTSVTITGTGFLVGGAGPVTVTFDGVPGTSVVVVDDTTITVDTPAGVPGASIDVVVSNANGADTLVGGFTYDAGPAVYYVRETGSDLETGTSPSRAWRTVGKAASTMLDGDTVYVGAGVYTESVTETTDGTAIGPIRYIADVDGTRTGDAGDVVIDAGGAEFAFRIDDSAYIVLDGFTIRGATGGADPAGIQVRSDGSDNVVIRRCRIYGNQKGLSIHDGGAATIEDNTVSGNAAEGVELRDSDGTVVVNNLIYGNGASGLVSDSDAGLLVEANTVYANAGDQIDVRTDGTVTVRNNLVTDGLAGGIVKSGGAAVVTSSGNDAWNNASGDWVGTAPGTGDVSVDPVYLDPDGVDGVLGGANAVDDKFQVSPASPTIDTGAGVAASIVLSDGSTLADRSTRWDGLRDGTGSDGPTVDMGYHYEMILRRVPSTDVNGDGIGDLIVGAPTENAFGSGSGAVYVFFGSTGPLVDRASSAADIQLLPTGNGAAFGTSVTAGDVSGDRIPDLIVGAWSDNGPGANRGRVYIFFGPLSGPGPISGASADVILDGIVNNDNFGISVAIGDVNGDQILDVIVGSDGTLGGASNAGGAFVFFGGATLTSGSGAIADVTVAGELASDFLGNAVLAADLNADGTQDLILGAPGANSDAGIVYVFFGGPGISGGSAASADATISGVVAGTDFGGSLAAGDLNDDGSADLVVNARRTAAGDVYVFFGGTGFSDQTVLAADAVVDGEAAADEFGADVSVGDVNGDGVADLLATAPQWDSANNDVGRTYVFFGGVLFGDTPAGAADVRFTGPNTTGYEFGATVRTTDLDGDGIGDVLVGTVRGTGFVHVFLGDPALADTPVAADDVTFTGTAGSAFGTGLVGGR
;
A
#
# COMPACT_ATOMS: atom_id res chain seq x y z
N PRO A 1 -63.01 -10.11 -86.69
CA PRO A 1 -62.04 -10.27 -85.59
C PRO A 1 -62.79 -10.29 -84.27
N ASN A 2 -62.20 -10.85 -83.21
CA ASN A 2 -62.71 -10.64 -81.86
C ASN A 2 -62.18 -9.30 -81.35
N THR A 3 -63.00 -8.55 -80.63
CA THR A 3 -62.60 -7.30 -79.98
C THR A 3 -63.11 -7.30 -78.55
N VAL A 4 -62.22 -7.02 -77.60
CA VAL A 4 -62.57 -6.81 -76.20
C VAL A 4 -62.58 -5.31 -75.92
N THR A 5 -63.56 -4.82 -75.16
CA THR A 5 -63.54 -3.46 -74.61
C THR A 5 -63.77 -3.48 -73.10
N PHE A 6 -63.15 -2.54 -72.40
CA PHE A 6 -63.24 -2.33 -70.96
C PHE A 6 -63.87 -0.96 -70.75
N GLY A 7 -65.09 -0.90 -70.20
CA GLY A 7 -65.85 0.35 -70.08
C GLY A 7 -66.16 1.02 -71.42
N GLY A 8 -66.15 0.25 -72.52
CA GLY A 8 -66.28 0.77 -73.89
C GLY A 8 -64.97 1.19 -74.57
N VAL A 9 -63.85 1.24 -73.85
CA VAL A 9 -62.51 1.52 -74.42
C VAL A 9 -61.89 0.22 -74.95
N ALA A 10 -61.35 0.22 -76.17
CA ALA A 10 -60.81 -0.98 -76.79
C ALA A 10 -59.53 -1.49 -76.13
N ALA A 11 -59.45 -2.79 -75.91
CA ALA A 11 -58.25 -3.50 -75.45
C ALA A 11 -57.21 -3.63 -76.57
N THR A 12 -55.93 -3.70 -76.20
CA THR A 12 -54.81 -3.98 -77.11
C THR A 12 -54.42 -5.45 -77.07
N ASN A 13 -53.63 -5.90 -78.05
CA ASN A 13 -53.07 -7.26 -78.13
C ASN A 13 -54.09 -8.40 -77.91
N VAL A 14 -55.32 -8.23 -78.43
CA VAL A 14 -56.40 -9.22 -78.32
C VAL A 14 -56.06 -10.48 -79.14
N VAL A 15 -55.81 -11.59 -78.44
CA VAL A 15 -55.51 -12.91 -79.00
C VAL A 15 -56.60 -13.90 -78.58
N LEU A 16 -57.22 -14.56 -79.56
CA LEU A 16 -58.05 -15.75 -79.31
C LEU A 16 -57.12 -16.95 -79.11
N VAL A 17 -57.22 -17.63 -77.98
CA VAL A 17 -56.41 -18.81 -77.64
C VAL A 17 -57.16 -20.09 -78.00
N ASP A 18 -58.42 -20.20 -77.60
CA ASP A 18 -59.33 -21.31 -77.89
C ASP A 18 -60.80 -20.83 -77.97
N ASP A 19 -61.80 -21.71 -77.95
CA ASP A 19 -63.22 -21.34 -78.01
C ASP A 19 -63.81 -20.79 -76.69
N SER A 20 -63.04 -20.89 -75.60
CA SER A 20 -63.36 -20.36 -74.26
C SER A 20 -62.44 -19.22 -73.79
N THR A 21 -61.22 -19.13 -74.33
CA THR A 21 -60.15 -18.26 -73.82
C THR A 21 -59.75 -17.16 -74.81
N ILE A 22 -59.76 -15.92 -74.34
CA ILE A 22 -59.15 -14.74 -75.00
C ILE A 22 -58.17 -14.10 -74.02
N THR A 23 -56.99 -13.72 -74.49
CA THR A 23 -56.06 -12.84 -73.77
C THR A 23 -56.00 -11.46 -74.45
N CYS A 24 -55.79 -10.40 -73.67
CA CYS A 24 -55.66 -9.03 -74.15
C CYS A 24 -55.05 -8.13 -73.07
N ASP A 25 -54.39 -7.05 -73.48
CA ASP A 25 -53.94 -6.00 -72.58
C ASP A 25 -55.09 -5.00 -72.36
N THR A 26 -55.42 -4.72 -71.10
CA THR A 26 -56.46 -3.76 -70.74
C THR A 26 -56.02 -2.33 -71.10
N PRO A 27 -56.92 -1.46 -71.59
CA PRO A 27 -56.60 -0.05 -71.78
C PRO A 27 -56.42 0.65 -70.43
N ALA A 28 -55.89 1.87 -70.42
CA ALA A 28 -55.90 2.72 -69.23
C ALA A 28 -57.35 3.10 -68.85
N GLY A 29 -57.66 3.07 -67.55
CA GLY A 29 -58.98 3.37 -67.00
C GLY A 29 -58.92 4.28 -65.77
N THR A 30 -60.07 4.52 -65.14
CA THR A 30 -60.16 5.38 -63.93
C THR A 30 -59.99 4.52 -62.69
N ALA A 31 -59.02 4.86 -61.84
CA ALA A 31 -58.81 4.23 -60.54
C ALA A 31 -60.10 4.18 -59.69
N GLY A 32 -60.27 3.10 -58.93
CA GLY A 32 -61.44 2.85 -58.08
C GLY A 32 -62.72 2.45 -58.84
N THR A 33 -62.66 2.23 -60.16
CA THR A 33 -63.85 1.89 -60.97
C THR A 33 -63.84 0.46 -61.48
N SER A 34 -64.93 -0.26 -61.21
CA SER A 34 -65.29 -1.49 -61.93
C SER A 34 -65.99 -1.13 -63.25
N VAL A 35 -65.54 -1.73 -64.34
CA VAL A 35 -66.05 -1.48 -65.70
C VAL A 35 -66.54 -2.76 -66.35
N ASP A 36 -67.53 -2.61 -67.24
CA ASP A 36 -68.05 -3.69 -68.05
C ASP A 36 -66.97 -4.21 -69.02
N VAL A 37 -66.74 -5.54 -69.00
CA VAL A 37 -65.90 -6.22 -69.98
C VAL A 37 -66.79 -6.75 -71.09
N VAL A 38 -66.60 -6.23 -72.30
CA VAL A 38 -67.45 -6.53 -73.46
C VAL A 38 -66.64 -7.26 -74.52
N VAL A 39 -67.03 -8.49 -74.85
CA VAL A 39 -66.43 -9.28 -75.93
C VAL A 39 -67.38 -9.27 -77.14
N THR A 40 -66.88 -8.85 -78.29
CA THR A 40 -67.62 -8.85 -79.56
C THR A 40 -66.93 -9.76 -80.57
N ASN A 41 -67.71 -10.59 -81.27
CA ASN A 41 -67.25 -11.43 -82.38
C ASN A 41 -68.21 -11.32 -83.58
N SER A 42 -68.02 -12.14 -84.63
CA SER A 42 -68.85 -12.11 -85.85
C SER A 42 -70.30 -12.59 -85.66
N HIS A 43 -70.67 -13.10 -84.48
CA HIS A 43 -71.96 -13.71 -84.18
C HIS A 43 -72.73 -12.98 -83.06
N GLY A 44 -72.08 -12.10 -82.30
CA GLY A 44 -72.75 -11.32 -81.25
C GLY A 44 -71.81 -10.57 -80.31
N VAL A 45 -72.42 -10.04 -79.24
CA VAL A 45 -71.76 -9.32 -78.14
C VAL A 45 -72.12 -10.03 -76.84
N ALA A 46 -71.14 -10.21 -75.96
CA ALA A 46 -71.32 -10.65 -74.58
C ALA A 46 -70.70 -9.63 -73.63
N THR A 47 -71.34 -9.39 -72.49
CA THR A 47 -70.89 -8.41 -71.48
C THR A 47 -70.83 -9.07 -70.10
N ILE A 48 -69.75 -8.82 -69.36
CA ILE A 48 -69.64 -9.08 -67.93
C ILE A 48 -69.73 -7.71 -67.23
N PRO A 49 -70.88 -7.34 -66.63
CA PRO A 49 -71.03 -6.05 -65.97
C PRO A 49 -70.08 -5.92 -64.79
N GLY A 50 -69.33 -4.81 -64.73
CA GLY A 50 -68.25 -4.62 -63.73
C GLY A 50 -67.15 -5.69 -63.73
N GLY A 51 -66.98 -6.44 -64.83
CA GLY A 51 -66.10 -7.62 -64.92
C GLY A 51 -64.60 -7.38 -64.79
N PHE A 52 -64.16 -6.13 -64.69
CA PHE A 52 -62.77 -5.75 -64.42
C PHE A 52 -62.73 -4.49 -63.55
N THR A 53 -61.85 -4.44 -62.56
CA THR A 53 -61.68 -3.28 -61.68
C THR A 53 -60.32 -2.66 -61.87
N TYR A 54 -60.28 -1.37 -62.17
CA TYR A 54 -59.08 -0.56 -62.03
C TYR A 54 -58.91 -0.24 -60.55
N HIS A 55 -57.89 -0.81 -59.92
CA HIS A 55 -57.62 -0.58 -58.51
C HIS A 55 -57.22 0.87 -58.22
N ASP A 56 -57.44 1.30 -56.98
CA ASP A 56 -56.98 2.60 -56.51
C ASP A 56 -55.46 2.65 -56.34
N ARG A 57 -54.92 3.88 -56.31
CA ARG A 57 -53.56 4.12 -55.83
C ARG A 57 -53.52 3.78 -54.33
N PRO A 58 -52.39 3.30 -53.77
CA PRO A 58 -52.30 3.06 -52.33
C PRO A 58 -52.60 4.35 -51.55
N THR A 59 -53.04 4.21 -50.30
CA THR A 59 -53.08 5.29 -49.30
C THR A 59 -52.37 4.83 -48.04
N VAL A 60 -51.84 5.78 -47.25
CA VAL A 60 -51.19 5.50 -45.96
C VAL A 60 -51.83 6.40 -44.91
N THR A 61 -52.20 5.82 -43.76
CA THR A 61 -52.97 6.47 -42.68
C THR A 61 -52.28 6.43 -41.32
N GLY A 62 -51.25 5.60 -41.15
CA GLY A 62 -50.47 5.53 -39.91
C GLY A 62 -49.28 4.56 -40.01
N VAL A 63 -48.32 4.74 -39.10
CA VAL A 63 -47.16 3.86 -38.90
C VAL A 63 -47.02 3.60 -37.40
N VAL A 64 -46.88 2.33 -37.00
CA VAL A 64 -46.86 1.90 -35.59
C VAL A 64 -45.75 0.85 -35.39
N PRO A 65 -44.78 1.06 -34.48
CA PRO A 65 -44.56 2.27 -33.68
C PRO A 65 -44.26 3.50 -34.57
N GLY A 66 -44.66 4.68 -34.07
CA GLY A 66 -44.44 5.96 -34.74
C GLY A 66 -43.04 6.54 -34.54
N SER A 67 -42.13 5.79 -33.91
CA SER A 67 -40.73 6.16 -33.71
C SER A 67 -39.84 4.93 -33.56
N GLY A 68 -38.52 5.12 -33.69
CA GLY A 68 -37.52 4.07 -33.47
C GLY A 68 -36.09 4.57 -33.70
N THR A 69 -35.11 3.67 -33.63
CA THR A 69 -33.69 4.04 -33.68
C THR A 69 -33.25 4.58 -35.04
N SER A 70 -32.35 5.56 -35.04
CA SER A 70 -31.69 6.11 -36.24
C SER A 70 -30.84 5.10 -37.00
N LEU A 71 -30.43 3.98 -36.39
CA LEU A 71 -29.75 2.87 -37.08
C LEU A 71 -30.68 2.02 -37.96
N GLY A 72 -32.01 2.21 -37.87
CA GLY A 72 -32.99 1.37 -38.55
C GLY A 72 -33.22 0.03 -37.85
N GLY A 73 -33.84 -0.92 -38.57
CA GLY A 73 -34.20 -2.23 -38.02
C GLY A 73 -35.42 -2.21 -37.08
N THR A 74 -36.12 -1.07 -36.94
CA THR A 74 -37.36 -1.01 -36.16
C THR A 74 -38.48 -1.64 -36.99
N ASN A 75 -39.04 -2.77 -36.55
CA ASN A 75 -40.18 -3.39 -37.21
C ASN A 75 -41.43 -2.52 -37.02
N VAL A 76 -42.03 -2.05 -38.13
CA VAL A 76 -43.21 -1.19 -38.12
C VAL A 76 -44.35 -1.80 -38.94
N THR A 77 -45.56 -1.58 -38.46
CA THR A 77 -46.82 -1.83 -39.17
C THR A 77 -47.29 -0.52 -39.80
N ILE A 78 -47.49 -0.52 -41.12
CA ILE A 78 -48.03 0.60 -41.90
C ILE A 78 -49.48 0.30 -42.23
N SER A 79 -50.38 1.19 -41.83
CA SER A 79 -51.82 1.11 -42.11
C SER A 79 -52.22 1.98 -43.30
N GLY A 80 -53.20 1.53 -44.08
CA GLY A 80 -53.61 2.22 -45.31
C GLY A 80 -54.74 1.52 -46.06
N THR A 81 -54.73 1.64 -47.39
CA THR A 81 -55.64 0.93 -48.33
C THR A 81 -54.96 0.74 -49.68
N GLY A 82 -55.37 -0.25 -50.48
CA GLY A 82 -54.87 -0.42 -51.85
C GLY A 82 -53.44 -0.96 -51.93
N PHE A 83 -52.97 -1.65 -50.89
CA PHE A 83 -51.66 -2.31 -50.85
C PHE A 83 -51.61 -3.62 -51.65
N LEU A 84 -52.76 -4.27 -51.84
CA LEU A 84 -53.06 -5.37 -52.77
C LEU A 84 -52.10 -6.57 -52.75
N ASN A 85 -52.40 -7.56 -51.91
CA ASN A 85 -51.66 -8.83 -51.80
C ASN A 85 -51.65 -9.67 -53.11
N PHE A 86 -52.50 -9.37 -54.09
CA PHE A 86 -52.50 -10.03 -55.42
C PHE A 86 -52.66 -9.04 -56.58
N GLY A 87 -51.89 -9.25 -57.65
CA GLY A 87 -52.10 -8.63 -58.97
C GLY A 87 -51.47 -7.25 -59.21
N ALA A 88 -51.08 -6.50 -58.18
CA ALA A 88 -50.61 -5.11 -58.28
C ALA A 88 -49.08 -4.94 -58.40
N GLY A 89 -48.34 -6.02 -58.64
CA GLY A 89 -46.89 -6.05 -58.43
C GLY A 89 -46.52 -6.12 -56.94
N ALA A 90 -45.23 -6.09 -56.63
CA ALA A 90 -44.77 -5.98 -55.24
C ALA A 90 -44.82 -4.50 -54.79
N SER A 91 -45.39 -4.25 -53.61
CA SER A 91 -45.33 -2.94 -52.97
C SER A 91 -43.95 -2.71 -52.37
N SER A 92 -43.35 -1.54 -52.60
CA SER A 92 -42.09 -1.10 -51.98
C SER A 92 -42.34 0.05 -51.02
N VAL A 93 -41.58 0.09 -49.93
CA VAL A 93 -41.66 1.12 -48.88
C VAL A 93 -40.32 1.83 -48.75
N SER A 94 -40.34 3.14 -48.50
CA SER A 94 -39.14 3.94 -48.18
C SER A 94 -39.41 5.04 -47.15
N PHE A 95 -38.39 5.38 -46.37
CA PHE A 95 -38.39 6.44 -45.35
C PHE A 95 -37.38 7.50 -45.80
N ASP A 96 -37.83 8.74 -46.05
CA ASP A 96 -37.05 9.82 -46.68
C ASP A 96 -36.28 9.38 -47.96
N GLY A 97 -36.87 8.44 -48.71
CA GLY A 97 -36.29 7.86 -49.92
C GLY A 97 -35.30 6.70 -49.70
N ALA A 98 -34.89 6.40 -48.46
CA ALA A 98 -34.15 5.18 -48.13
C ALA A 98 -35.10 3.97 -48.13
N ALA A 99 -34.75 2.88 -48.81
CA ALA A 99 -35.63 1.72 -48.95
C ALA A 99 -35.70 0.89 -47.65
N ALA A 100 -36.93 0.58 -47.20
CA ALA A 100 -37.16 -0.31 -46.06
C ALA A 100 -36.86 -1.78 -46.43
N THR A 101 -36.50 -2.59 -45.42
CA THR A 101 -36.25 -4.02 -45.58
C THR A 101 -37.43 -4.86 -45.08
N ASN A 102 -37.43 -6.15 -45.39
CA ASN A 102 -38.45 -7.13 -44.96
C ASN A 102 -39.91 -6.68 -45.20
N VAL A 103 -40.16 -5.97 -46.32
CA VAL A 103 -41.47 -5.47 -46.71
C VAL A 103 -42.41 -6.63 -47.04
N VAL A 104 -43.47 -6.80 -46.23
CA VAL A 104 -44.51 -7.82 -46.39
C VAL A 104 -45.87 -7.13 -46.46
N VAL A 105 -46.57 -7.30 -47.59
CA VAL A 105 -47.99 -6.96 -47.71
C VAL A 105 -48.79 -8.06 -47.00
N VAL A 106 -49.37 -7.75 -45.85
CA VAL A 106 -50.16 -8.71 -45.05
C VAL A 106 -51.57 -8.83 -45.65
N ASP A 107 -52.21 -7.70 -45.91
CA ASP A 107 -53.50 -7.59 -46.60
C ASP A 107 -53.59 -6.25 -47.36
N ASP A 108 -54.78 -5.87 -47.83
CA ASP A 108 -54.95 -4.62 -48.60
C ASP A 108 -54.82 -3.33 -47.76
N VAL A 109 -54.85 -3.44 -46.43
CA VAL A 109 -54.81 -2.31 -45.49
C VAL A 109 -53.59 -2.32 -44.56
N THR A 110 -52.77 -3.38 -44.60
CA THR A 110 -51.65 -3.62 -43.70
C THR A 110 -50.38 -4.05 -44.44
N ILE A 111 -49.28 -3.31 -44.24
CA ILE A 111 -47.91 -3.71 -44.58
C ILE A 111 -47.10 -3.81 -43.28
N THR A 112 -46.16 -4.75 -43.19
CA THR A 112 -45.07 -4.71 -42.20
C THR A 112 -43.72 -4.57 -42.91
N CYS A 113 -42.77 -3.86 -42.29
CA CYS A 113 -41.40 -3.72 -42.78
C CYS A 113 -40.46 -3.29 -41.66
N ASP A 114 -39.16 -3.47 -41.85
CA ASP A 114 -38.13 -2.93 -40.96
C ASP A 114 -37.60 -1.61 -41.51
N THR A 115 -37.49 -0.58 -40.66
CA THR A 115 -37.07 0.75 -41.08
C THR A 115 -35.60 0.80 -41.53
N PRO A 116 -35.25 1.64 -42.52
CA PRO A 116 -33.85 1.87 -42.86
C PRO A 116 -33.17 2.78 -41.82
N PRO A 117 -31.82 2.87 -41.83
CA PRO A 117 -31.10 3.92 -41.12
C PRO A 117 -31.56 5.32 -41.58
N GLY A 118 -31.57 6.29 -40.67
CA GLY A 118 -32.02 7.65 -40.90
C GLY A 118 -31.30 8.68 -40.03
N VAL A 119 -31.69 9.94 -40.13
CA VAL A 119 -31.06 11.03 -39.38
C VAL A 119 -31.65 11.09 -37.96
N PRO A 120 -30.84 11.09 -36.88
CA PRO A 120 -31.33 11.22 -35.52
C PRO A 120 -32.22 12.46 -35.33
N GLY A 121 -33.34 12.29 -34.63
CA GLY A 121 -34.33 13.35 -34.36
C GLY A 121 -35.19 13.78 -35.56
N ALA A 122 -34.99 13.21 -36.75
CA ALA A 122 -35.76 13.57 -37.94
C ALA A 122 -37.13 12.89 -38.00
N LEU A 123 -38.14 13.61 -38.51
CA LEU A 123 -39.48 13.10 -38.76
C LEU A 123 -39.62 12.75 -40.25
N ALA A 124 -39.57 11.44 -40.56
CA ALA A 124 -39.47 10.93 -41.91
C ALA A 124 -40.79 10.93 -42.68
N LEU A 125 -40.67 11.15 -44.00
CA LEU A 125 -41.69 10.88 -45.00
C LEU A 125 -41.67 9.39 -45.36
N VAL A 126 -42.77 8.69 -45.09
CA VAL A 126 -42.96 7.27 -45.40
C VAL A 126 -43.71 7.14 -46.72
N ASP A 127 -43.02 6.70 -47.76
CA ASP A 127 -43.56 6.46 -49.10
C ASP A 127 -43.90 4.97 -49.29
N VAL A 128 -45.06 4.69 -49.87
CA VAL A 128 -45.49 3.34 -50.30
C VAL A 128 -45.84 3.39 -51.79
N VAL A 129 -45.24 2.51 -52.60
CA VAL A 129 -45.37 2.49 -54.06
C VAL A 129 -45.70 1.09 -54.57
N ASN A 130 -46.67 0.97 -55.48
CA ASN A 130 -46.98 -0.25 -56.25
C ASN A 130 -47.34 0.10 -57.71
N ALA A 131 -47.75 -0.88 -58.53
CA ALA A 131 -48.01 -0.63 -59.96
C ALA A 131 -49.19 0.33 -60.24
N ASN A 132 -50.08 0.56 -59.26
CA ASN A 132 -51.19 1.51 -59.40
C ASN A 132 -50.79 2.94 -59.02
N GLY A 133 -49.77 3.11 -58.17
CA GLY A 133 -49.27 4.44 -57.80
C GLY A 133 -48.47 4.48 -56.50
N SER A 134 -48.47 5.67 -55.89
CA SER A 134 -47.70 6.02 -54.71
C SER A 134 -48.52 6.85 -53.73
N ALA A 135 -48.31 6.64 -52.42
CA ALA A 135 -48.76 7.53 -51.36
C ALA A 135 -47.64 7.78 -50.36
N SER A 136 -47.73 8.91 -49.66
CA SER A 136 -46.70 9.44 -48.78
C SER A 136 -47.33 9.89 -47.47
N PHE A 137 -46.70 9.59 -46.32
CA PHE A 137 -47.20 9.91 -44.99
C PHE A 137 -46.04 10.38 -44.09
N VAL A 138 -46.13 11.60 -43.55
CA VAL A 138 -45.15 12.10 -42.56
C VAL A 138 -45.64 11.68 -41.17
N GLY A 139 -44.88 10.84 -40.47
CA GLY A 139 -45.30 10.34 -39.16
C GLY A 139 -44.51 9.18 -38.56
N TYR A 140 -43.24 9.02 -38.93
CA TYR A 140 -42.30 8.16 -38.22
C TYR A 140 -41.08 8.99 -37.78
N ALA A 141 -40.80 9.05 -36.48
CA ALA A 141 -39.72 9.85 -35.92
C ALA A 141 -38.50 8.99 -35.54
N TYR A 142 -37.34 9.30 -36.08
CA TYR A 142 -36.09 8.75 -35.57
C TYR A 142 -35.75 9.40 -34.22
N HIS A 143 -35.34 8.58 -33.24
CA HIS A 143 -34.91 9.11 -31.94
C HIS A 143 -33.70 10.05 -32.08
N PRO A 144 -33.59 11.10 -31.27
CA PRO A 144 -32.44 12.01 -31.28
C PRO A 144 -31.19 11.32 -30.73
N THR A 145 -30.03 11.94 -30.94
CA THR A 145 -28.85 11.71 -30.11
C THR A 145 -29.16 12.10 -28.65
N PRO A 146 -28.44 11.55 -27.66
CA PRO A 146 -28.43 12.15 -26.33
C PRO A 146 -27.86 13.59 -26.39
N THR A 147 -28.08 14.36 -25.33
CA THR A 147 -27.41 15.65 -25.10
C THR A 147 -26.99 15.77 -23.64
N VAL A 148 -25.81 16.31 -23.32
CA VAL A 148 -25.31 16.47 -21.94
C VAL A 148 -25.27 17.94 -21.55
N THR A 149 -25.82 18.29 -20.37
CA THR A 149 -25.94 19.69 -19.92
C THR A 149 -25.23 20.04 -18.62
N GLY A 150 -24.78 19.04 -17.84
CA GLY A 150 -24.05 19.27 -16.59
C GLY A 150 -23.92 18.02 -15.74
N VAL A 151 -22.88 17.99 -14.89
CA VAL A 151 -22.53 16.91 -13.95
C VAL A 151 -22.47 17.51 -12.54
N VAL A 152 -22.97 16.78 -11.53
CA VAL A 152 -22.99 17.22 -10.13
C VAL A 152 -22.69 16.02 -9.19
N PRO A 153 -21.67 16.09 -8.30
CA PRO A 153 -20.67 17.15 -8.20
C PRO A 153 -19.81 17.29 -9.49
N PRO A 154 -19.22 18.47 -9.73
CA PRO A 154 -18.37 18.72 -10.91
C PRO A 154 -16.92 18.25 -10.72
N ASN A 155 -16.56 17.78 -9.52
CA ASN A 155 -15.25 17.31 -9.13
C ASN A 155 -15.33 16.19 -8.09
N GLY A 156 -14.21 15.51 -7.85
CA GLY A 156 -14.02 14.43 -6.90
C GLY A 156 -12.64 13.77 -7.04
N PRO A 157 -12.24 12.87 -6.12
CA PRO A 157 -10.88 12.32 -6.04
C PRO A 157 -10.40 11.61 -7.31
N ALA A 158 -9.09 11.66 -7.54
CA ALA A 158 -8.41 11.01 -8.68
C ALA A 158 -8.60 9.48 -8.73
N ALA A 159 -8.79 8.82 -7.57
CA ALA A 159 -9.12 7.40 -7.48
C ALA A 159 -10.52 7.04 -8.05
N GLY A 160 -11.37 8.04 -8.34
CA GLY A 160 -12.70 7.84 -8.90
C GLY A 160 -13.76 7.64 -7.81
N GLY A 161 -14.69 6.69 -8.03
CA GLY A 161 -15.75 6.33 -7.09
C GLY A 161 -16.80 7.41 -6.80
N THR A 162 -16.66 8.60 -7.39
CA THR A 162 -17.53 9.75 -7.09
C THR A 162 -18.86 9.56 -7.80
N SER A 163 -19.93 9.31 -7.03
CA SER A 163 -21.27 9.12 -7.60
C SER A 163 -21.84 10.45 -8.09
N VAL A 164 -21.81 10.68 -9.41
CA VAL A 164 -22.26 11.91 -10.05
C VAL A 164 -23.62 11.76 -10.72
N THR A 165 -24.43 12.82 -10.63
CA THR A 165 -25.67 12.98 -11.40
C THR A 165 -25.38 13.76 -12.67
N ILE A 166 -25.61 13.11 -13.82
CA ILE A 166 -25.52 13.72 -15.15
C ILE A 166 -26.91 14.13 -15.63
N THR A 167 -27.02 15.39 -16.07
CA THR A 167 -28.25 15.99 -16.60
C THR A 167 -28.17 16.15 -18.11
N GLY A 168 -29.30 16.01 -18.80
CA GLY A 168 -29.34 16.09 -20.26
C GLY A 168 -30.73 15.88 -20.87
N THR A 169 -30.77 15.34 -22.09
CA THR A 169 -32.00 14.88 -22.77
C THR A 169 -31.69 13.69 -23.68
N GLY A 170 -32.71 12.91 -24.06
CA GLY A 170 -32.57 11.84 -25.06
C GLY A 170 -31.81 10.61 -24.56
N PHE A 171 -31.82 10.35 -23.25
CA PHE A 171 -31.21 9.17 -22.64
C PHE A 171 -32.04 7.89 -22.85
N LEU A 172 -33.33 8.00 -23.18
CA LEU A 172 -34.19 6.96 -23.77
C LEU A 172 -34.30 5.66 -22.94
N VAL A 173 -34.69 5.79 -21.67
CA VAL A 173 -34.97 4.68 -20.73
C VAL A 173 -35.72 3.53 -21.40
N GLY A 174 -35.05 2.38 -21.51
CA GLY A 174 -35.62 1.13 -22.05
C GLY A 174 -35.89 1.10 -23.56
N GLY A 175 -35.44 2.10 -24.33
CA GLY A 175 -35.80 2.26 -25.75
C GLY A 175 -34.67 2.24 -26.78
N ALA A 176 -33.40 2.45 -26.39
CA ALA A 176 -32.31 2.75 -27.33
C ALA A 176 -31.02 1.89 -27.16
N GLY A 177 -31.15 0.68 -26.63
CA GLY A 177 -29.99 -0.14 -26.24
C GLY A 177 -29.39 0.30 -24.89
N PRO A 178 -28.19 -0.16 -24.52
CA PRO A 178 -27.49 0.33 -23.34
C PRO A 178 -27.08 1.79 -23.54
N VAL A 179 -27.23 2.59 -22.49
CA VAL A 179 -26.56 3.89 -22.39
C VAL A 179 -25.20 3.66 -21.75
N THR A 180 -24.15 4.31 -22.27
CA THR A 180 -22.82 4.31 -21.66
C THR A 180 -22.42 5.74 -21.31
N VAL A 181 -21.56 5.86 -20.29
CA VAL A 181 -20.91 7.12 -19.92
C VAL A 181 -19.40 6.88 -19.91
N THR A 182 -18.62 7.82 -20.44
CA THR A 182 -17.16 7.81 -20.30
C THR A 182 -16.62 9.17 -19.85
N PHE A 183 -15.47 9.12 -19.19
CA PHE A 183 -14.71 10.21 -18.60
C PHE A 183 -13.33 10.21 -19.28
N ASP A 184 -13.08 11.18 -20.16
CA ASP A 184 -12.02 11.18 -21.20
C ASP A 184 -11.84 9.84 -21.95
N GLY A 185 -12.93 9.12 -22.15
CA GLY A 185 -12.94 7.80 -22.81
C GLY A 185 -12.92 6.59 -21.87
N VAL A 186 -12.55 6.75 -20.60
CA VAL A 186 -12.61 5.68 -19.58
C VAL A 186 -14.07 5.45 -19.14
N PRO A 187 -14.62 4.22 -19.14
CA PRO A 187 -16.00 3.96 -18.74
C PRO A 187 -16.27 4.24 -17.25
N GLY A 188 -17.35 4.96 -16.95
CA GLY A 188 -17.87 5.08 -15.58
C GLY A 188 -18.65 3.83 -15.14
N THR A 189 -18.66 3.54 -13.85
CA THR A 189 -19.33 2.39 -13.24
C THR A 189 -20.73 2.74 -12.75
N SER A 190 -21.53 1.75 -12.33
CA SER A 190 -22.89 1.95 -11.78
C SER A 190 -23.88 2.76 -12.63
N VAL A 191 -23.70 2.81 -13.96
CA VAL A 191 -24.54 3.63 -14.87
C VAL A 191 -26.02 3.25 -14.77
N VAL A 192 -26.82 4.13 -14.15
CA VAL A 192 -28.28 4.01 -14.02
C VAL A 192 -28.96 5.20 -14.71
N VAL A 193 -29.71 4.91 -15.76
CA VAL A 193 -30.58 5.90 -16.42
C VAL A 193 -31.86 6.03 -15.61
N VAL A 194 -32.03 7.15 -14.90
CA VAL A 194 -33.16 7.40 -13.99
C VAL A 194 -34.39 7.84 -14.77
N ASP A 195 -34.22 8.77 -15.71
CA ASP A 195 -35.25 9.20 -16.67
C ASP A 195 -34.59 9.68 -17.99
N ASP A 196 -35.38 10.17 -18.94
CA ASP A 196 -34.87 10.65 -20.25
C ASP A 196 -33.95 11.89 -20.14
N THR A 197 -33.82 12.47 -18.95
CA THR A 197 -33.06 13.69 -18.65
C THR A 197 -32.01 13.52 -17.53
N THR A 198 -31.95 12.37 -16.88
CA THR A 198 -31.14 12.12 -15.67
C THR A 198 -30.46 10.75 -15.69
N ILE A 199 -29.15 10.72 -15.47
CA ILE A 199 -28.33 9.51 -15.23
C ILE A 199 -27.58 9.68 -13.91
N THR A 200 -27.40 8.59 -13.15
CA THR A 200 -26.37 8.49 -12.11
C THR A 200 -25.30 7.50 -12.54
N VAL A 201 -24.04 7.80 -12.22
CA VAL A 201 -22.86 7.03 -12.61
C VAL A 201 -21.75 7.34 -11.62
N ASP A 202 -20.91 6.36 -11.29
CA ASP A 202 -19.75 6.56 -10.44
C ASP A 202 -18.52 6.80 -11.34
N THR A 203 -17.69 7.79 -11.00
CA THR A 203 -16.51 8.11 -11.83
C THR A 203 -15.48 6.98 -11.81
N PRO A 204 -14.78 6.72 -12.93
CA PRO A 204 -13.58 5.90 -12.91
C PRO A 204 -12.43 6.68 -12.26
N ALA A 205 -11.30 6.01 -12.02
CA ALA A 205 -10.04 6.69 -11.72
C ALA A 205 -9.55 7.54 -12.92
N GLY A 206 -8.68 8.51 -12.64
CA GLY A 206 -8.03 9.33 -13.64
C GLY A 206 -6.95 10.26 -13.07
N VAL A 207 -6.36 11.09 -13.93
CA VAL A 207 -5.18 11.89 -13.58
C VAL A 207 -5.54 13.02 -12.59
N PRO A 208 -4.85 13.15 -11.44
CA PRO A 208 -5.12 14.21 -10.47
C PRO A 208 -5.05 15.62 -11.08
N GLY A 209 -5.97 16.50 -10.67
CA GLY A 209 -6.09 17.87 -11.18
C GLY A 209 -6.57 18.00 -12.64
N ALA A 210 -6.84 16.89 -13.34
CA ALA A 210 -7.25 16.94 -14.74
C ALA A 210 -8.73 17.30 -14.91
N SER A 211 -9.00 18.37 -15.66
CA SER A 211 -10.35 18.71 -16.13
C SER A 211 -10.64 17.97 -17.45
N ILE A 212 -11.68 17.14 -17.45
CA ILE A 212 -11.90 16.08 -18.43
C ILE A 212 -13.28 16.12 -19.09
N ASP A 213 -13.36 15.58 -20.30
CA ASP A 213 -14.59 15.52 -21.10
C ASP A 213 -15.49 14.36 -20.65
N VAL A 214 -16.78 14.64 -20.45
CA VAL A 214 -17.78 13.63 -20.06
C VAL A 214 -18.70 13.33 -21.24
N VAL A 215 -18.67 12.09 -21.72
CA VAL A 215 -19.40 11.66 -22.92
C VAL A 215 -20.53 10.71 -22.54
N VAL A 216 -21.74 10.96 -23.04
CA VAL A 216 -22.89 10.04 -22.92
C VAL A 216 -23.25 9.50 -24.29
N SER A 217 -23.38 8.18 -24.43
CA SER A 217 -23.73 7.52 -25.71
C SER A 217 -24.90 6.54 -25.59
N ASN A 218 -25.66 6.40 -26.68
CA ASN A 218 -26.63 5.34 -26.90
C ASN A 218 -26.69 4.95 -28.38
N ALA A 219 -27.56 4.02 -28.79
CA ALA A 219 -27.61 3.55 -30.18
C ALA A 219 -27.90 4.64 -31.23
N ASN A 220 -28.37 5.84 -30.86
CA ASN A 220 -28.63 6.92 -31.80
C ASN A 220 -27.45 7.90 -31.96
N GLY A 221 -26.40 7.78 -31.13
CA GLY A 221 -25.18 8.59 -31.16
C GLY A 221 -24.68 8.97 -29.76
N ALA A 222 -23.78 9.94 -29.69
CA ALA A 222 -23.18 10.45 -28.46
C ALA A 222 -23.18 11.99 -28.42
N ASP A 223 -23.03 12.55 -27.22
CA ASP A 223 -22.74 13.97 -26.99
C ASP A 223 -21.72 14.13 -25.85
N THR A 224 -20.98 15.24 -25.86
CA THR A 224 -19.79 15.46 -25.01
C THR A 224 -19.89 16.80 -24.28
N LEU A 225 -19.90 16.74 -22.94
CA LEU A 225 -19.69 17.90 -22.10
C LEU A 225 -18.18 18.11 -21.89
N VAL A 226 -17.62 19.05 -22.64
CA VAL A 226 -16.18 19.40 -22.61
C VAL A 226 -15.81 19.99 -21.25
N GLY A 227 -14.78 19.44 -20.60
CA GLY A 227 -14.41 19.81 -19.21
C GLY A 227 -15.56 19.61 -18.22
N GLY A 228 -16.34 18.54 -18.40
CA GLY A 228 -17.58 18.25 -17.66
C GLY A 228 -17.37 17.74 -16.24
N PHE A 229 -16.19 17.22 -15.93
CA PHE A 229 -15.76 16.82 -14.58
C PHE A 229 -14.28 17.24 -14.37
N THR A 230 -13.81 17.33 -13.14
CA THR A 230 -12.41 17.61 -12.81
C THR A 230 -11.97 16.72 -11.66
N TYR A 231 -10.92 15.92 -11.85
CA TYR A 231 -10.33 15.21 -10.73
C TYR A 231 -9.64 16.21 -9.80
N ASP A 232 -9.81 16.03 -8.50
CA ASP A 232 -9.11 16.83 -7.50
C ASP A 232 -7.59 16.59 -7.59
N ALA A 233 -6.79 17.54 -7.09
CA ALA A 233 -5.34 17.40 -7.09
C ALA A 233 -4.91 16.35 -6.05
N GLY A 234 -3.84 15.62 -6.33
CA GLY A 234 -3.20 14.72 -5.37
C GLY A 234 -2.21 15.46 -4.48
N PRO A 235 -1.64 14.76 -3.47
CA PRO A 235 -0.64 15.30 -2.56
C PRO A 235 0.50 16.04 -3.27
N ALA A 236 0.87 17.21 -2.77
CA ALA A 236 1.92 18.04 -3.33
C ALA A 236 3.11 18.20 -2.37
N VAL A 237 4.32 18.10 -2.93
CA VAL A 237 5.58 18.33 -2.21
C VAL A 237 6.02 19.79 -2.34
N TYR A 238 6.27 20.42 -1.19
CA TYR A 238 6.76 21.78 -1.05
C TYR A 238 8.09 21.84 -0.30
N TYR A 239 8.81 22.95 -0.49
CA TYR A 239 10.11 23.20 0.12
C TYR A 239 10.14 24.58 0.78
N VAL A 240 10.71 24.66 1.99
CA VAL A 240 10.95 25.90 2.76
C VAL A 240 12.44 26.01 3.07
N ARG A 241 13.03 27.20 2.90
CA ARG A 241 14.45 27.49 3.17
C ARG A 241 14.61 28.89 3.74
N GLU A 242 15.54 29.13 4.67
CA GLU A 242 15.82 30.49 5.21
C GLU A 242 16.21 31.48 4.10
N THR A 243 16.83 30.98 3.03
CA THR A 243 17.23 31.72 1.83
C THR A 243 16.10 31.94 0.80
N GLY A 244 14.93 31.33 1.01
CA GLY A 244 13.79 31.30 0.11
C GLY A 244 12.94 32.58 0.07
N SER A 245 11.76 32.48 -0.54
CA SER A 245 10.86 33.62 -0.80
C SER A 245 9.39 33.20 -0.84
N ASP A 246 8.56 33.79 0.03
CA ASP A 246 7.11 33.56 0.09
C ASP A 246 6.33 34.11 -1.13
N LEU A 247 7.04 34.61 -2.15
CA LEU A 247 6.51 34.98 -3.47
C LEU A 247 6.73 33.91 -4.54
N GLU A 248 7.47 32.84 -4.24
CA GLU A 248 7.65 31.67 -5.11
C GLU A 248 6.55 30.62 -4.86
N THR A 249 6.58 29.49 -5.59
CA THR A 249 5.53 28.46 -5.51
C THR A 249 5.78 27.38 -4.46
N GLY A 250 6.94 27.35 -3.79
CA GLY A 250 7.31 26.27 -2.86
C GLY A 250 7.72 24.97 -3.55
N THR A 251 7.22 24.68 -4.75
CA THR A 251 7.36 23.42 -5.53
C THR A 251 8.78 23.05 -6.03
N SER A 252 9.86 23.60 -5.48
CA SER A 252 11.22 23.08 -5.65
C SER A 252 12.19 23.73 -4.66
N PRO A 253 13.35 23.11 -4.33
CA PRO A 253 14.35 23.72 -3.46
C PRO A 253 14.92 25.05 -3.98
N SER A 254 14.85 25.26 -5.30
CA SER A 254 15.26 26.50 -5.99
C SER A 254 14.15 27.56 -6.05
N ARG A 255 12.93 27.22 -5.63
CA ARG A 255 11.73 28.07 -5.58
C ARG A 255 11.01 27.93 -4.24
N ALA A 256 11.77 27.61 -3.20
CA ALA A 256 11.30 27.37 -1.85
C ALA A 256 10.69 28.64 -1.23
N TRP A 257 9.68 28.46 -0.38
CA TRP A 257 9.19 29.53 0.50
C TRP A 257 10.22 29.88 1.56
N ARG A 258 10.02 31.03 2.23
CA ARG A 258 10.93 31.52 3.27
C ARG A 258 10.49 31.11 4.66
N THR A 259 9.18 30.94 4.86
CA THR A 259 8.55 30.75 6.16
C THR A 259 7.72 29.47 6.22
N VAL A 260 7.72 28.80 7.37
CA VAL A 260 6.91 27.58 7.59
C VAL A 260 5.44 27.94 7.70
N GLY A 261 5.09 29.11 8.24
CA GLY A 261 3.73 29.68 8.20
C GLY A 261 3.24 30.02 6.79
N LYS A 262 4.12 30.19 5.80
CA LYS A 262 3.69 30.21 4.39
C LYS A 262 3.25 28.82 3.94
N ALA A 263 3.90 27.74 4.38
CA ALA A 263 3.46 26.39 4.05
C ALA A 263 2.07 26.08 4.64
N ALA A 264 1.90 26.24 5.95
CA ALA A 264 0.62 26.05 6.66
C ALA A 264 -0.55 26.86 6.06
N SER A 265 -0.29 28.07 5.55
CA SER A 265 -1.31 28.86 4.84
C SER A 265 -1.56 28.45 3.38
N THR A 266 -1.18 27.23 2.97
CA THR A 266 -1.30 26.72 1.59
C THR A 266 -1.62 25.23 1.49
N MET A 267 -1.15 24.43 2.44
CA MET A 267 -1.21 22.97 2.35
C MET A 267 -2.65 22.47 2.36
N LEU A 268 -2.85 21.35 1.69
CA LEU A 268 -4.08 20.59 1.56
C LEU A 268 -3.87 19.17 2.11
N ASP A 269 -4.91 18.34 2.08
CA ASP A 269 -4.86 16.95 2.50
C ASP A 269 -3.79 16.15 1.74
N GLY A 270 -2.92 15.48 2.51
CA GLY A 270 -1.76 14.72 2.03
C GLY A 270 -0.49 15.51 1.75
N ASP A 271 -0.55 16.84 1.67
CA ASP A 271 0.63 17.67 1.30
C ASP A 271 1.81 17.47 2.26
N THR A 272 3.02 17.52 1.70
CA THR A 272 4.27 17.35 2.43
C THR A 272 5.18 18.55 2.23
N VAL A 273 5.79 19.07 3.30
CA VAL A 273 6.76 20.17 3.25
C VAL A 273 8.09 19.81 3.89
N TYR A 274 9.14 19.86 3.08
CA TYR A 274 10.52 19.73 3.54
C TYR A 274 11.10 21.10 3.89
N VAL A 275 11.53 21.26 5.13
CA VAL A 275 12.06 22.52 5.67
C VAL A 275 13.56 22.35 5.90
N GLY A 276 14.38 23.08 5.13
CA GLY A 276 15.84 22.98 5.17
C GLY A 276 16.47 23.73 6.35
N ALA A 277 17.75 23.47 6.61
CA ALA A 277 18.47 24.06 7.73
C ALA A 277 18.38 25.59 7.79
N GLY A 278 18.21 26.13 9.00
CA GLY A 278 18.04 27.57 9.22
C GLY A 278 17.28 27.92 10.49
N VAL A 279 17.15 29.22 10.78
CA VAL A 279 16.42 29.73 11.96
C VAL A 279 15.19 30.52 11.55
N TYR A 280 14.04 29.86 11.59
CA TYR A 280 12.71 30.38 11.27
C TYR A 280 12.12 31.07 12.50
N THR A 281 12.35 32.38 12.63
CA THR A 281 11.82 33.17 13.75
C THR A 281 10.35 33.56 13.51
N GLU A 282 9.43 32.65 13.79
CA GLU A 282 8.00 32.78 13.54
C GLU A 282 7.14 31.96 14.51
N SER A 283 5.81 32.10 14.40
CA SER A 283 4.81 31.26 15.07
C SER A 283 3.92 30.66 13.99
N VAL A 284 4.02 29.34 13.80
CA VAL A 284 3.25 28.57 12.81
C VAL A 284 1.92 28.14 13.43
N THR A 285 0.84 28.18 12.65
CA THR A 285 -0.45 27.59 13.05
C THR A 285 -1.02 26.84 11.87
N GLU A 286 -1.24 25.54 12.04
CA GLU A 286 -2.04 24.73 11.13
C GLU A 286 -3.53 24.84 11.51
N THR A 287 -4.38 24.92 10.50
CA THR A 287 -5.86 25.01 10.60
C THR A 287 -6.55 24.23 9.47
N THR A 288 -5.90 23.18 8.96
CA THR A 288 -6.30 22.37 7.81
C THR A 288 -6.18 20.91 8.18
N ASP A 289 -7.25 20.13 7.97
CA ASP A 289 -7.23 18.69 8.20
C ASP A 289 -6.40 17.96 7.14
N GLY A 290 -5.57 17.00 7.58
CA GLY A 290 -5.18 15.86 6.76
C GLY A 290 -6.25 14.76 6.81
N THR A 291 -5.93 13.60 6.22
CA THR A 291 -6.75 12.39 6.31
C THR A 291 -5.89 11.19 6.71
N ALA A 292 -6.51 10.06 7.09
CA ALA A 292 -5.77 8.85 7.47
C ALA A 292 -4.80 8.35 6.37
N ILE A 293 -5.24 8.43 5.11
CA ILE A 293 -4.45 8.06 3.91
C ILE A 293 -3.61 9.21 3.36
N GLY A 294 -3.76 10.41 3.92
CA GLY A 294 -3.11 11.63 3.45
C GLY A 294 -2.91 12.62 4.59
N PRO A 295 -2.03 12.31 5.57
CA PRO A 295 -1.70 13.26 6.63
C PRO A 295 -0.86 14.42 6.08
N ILE A 296 -1.04 15.62 6.66
CA ILE A 296 -0.21 16.78 6.30
C ILE A 296 1.14 16.64 7.01
N ARG A 297 2.23 16.53 6.24
CA ARG A 297 3.57 16.20 6.78
C ARG A 297 4.50 17.41 6.77
N TYR A 298 4.93 17.85 7.95
CA TYR A 298 6.01 18.79 8.15
C TYR A 298 7.28 18.02 8.49
N ILE A 299 8.32 18.13 7.66
CA ILE A 299 9.57 17.36 7.81
C ILE A 299 10.78 18.30 7.80
N ALA A 300 11.63 18.17 8.81
CA ALA A 300 12.92 18.84 8.90
C ALA A 300 13.98 18.10 8.07
N ASP A 301 14.45 18.72 6.99
CA ASP A 301 15.48 18.21 6.08
C ASP A 301 16.89 18.47 6.66
N VAL A 302 17.20 17.80 7.78
CA VAL A 302 18.42 18.04 8.59
C VAL A 302 19.71 17.58 7.92
N ASP A 303 19.66 16.58 7.05
CA ASP A 303 20.79 16.13 6.21
C ASP A 303 21.00 17.01 4.95
N GLY A 304 20.01 17.83 4.60
CA GLY A 304 20.02 18.68 3.42
C GLY A 304 19.80 17.94 2.08
N THR A 305 19.39 16.67 2.08
CA THR A 305 19.20 15.84 0.88
C THR A 305 18.13 16.42 -0.04
N ARG A 306 16.97 16.80 0.50
CA ARG A 306 15.80 17.23 -0.27
C ARG A 306 15.81 18.73 -0.55
N THR A 307 16.37 19.57 0.31
CA THR A 307 16.40 21.05 0.16
C THR A 307 17.77 21.61 -0.27
N GLY A 308 18.86 20.88 -0.06
CA GLY A 308 20.23 21.30 -0.33
C GLY A 308 20.89 22.15 0.76
N ASP A 309 20.27 22.30 1.95
CA ASP A 309 20.82 23.03 3.10
C ASP A 309 20.83 22.12 4.35
N ALA A 310 21.99 21.54 4.68
CA ALA A 310 22.16 20.61 5.83
C ALA A 310 22.41 21.33 7.17
N GLY A 311 21.89 20.76 8.28
CA GLY A 311 22.02 21.25 9.65
C GLY A 311 20.68 21.49 10.38
N ASP A 312 20.74 22.02 11.61
CA ASP A 312 19.57 22.27 12.46
C ASP A 312 18.45 23.06 11.76
N VAL A 313 17.25 22.49 11.75
CA VAL A 313 16.00 23.16 11.32
C VAL A 313 15.31 23.72 12.57
N VAL A 314 15.44 25.03 12.82
CA VAL A 314 15.02 25.66 14.07
C VAL A 314 13.78 26.54 13.86
N ILE A 315 12.66 26.22 14.50
CA ILE A 315 11.53 27.15 14.66
C ILE A 315 11.68 27.85 16.01
N ASP A 316 11.85 29.17 15.96
CA ASP A 316 12.12 30.02 17.11
C ASP A 316 10.97 31.02 17.32
N ALA A 317 10.15 30.81 18.34
CA ALA A 317 8.98 31.65 18.61
C ALA A 317 9.34 33.12 18.91
N GLY A 318 10.62 33.46 19.14
CA GLY A 318 11.07 34.85 19.31
C GLY A 318 10.47 35.58 20.51
N GLY A 319 9.91 34.87 21.49
CA GLY A 319 9.16 35.43 22.61
C GLY A 319 7.63 35.47 22.43
N ALA A 320 7.08 34.80 21.41
CA ALA A 320 5.65 34.56 21.27
C ALA A 320 5.13 33.46 22.23
N GLU A 321 3.87 33.06 22.06
CA GLU A 321 3.17 32.03 22.86
C GLU A 321 3.52 30.61 22.42
N PHE A 322 3.81 30.40 21.14
CA PHE A 322 4.17 29.12 20.56
C PHE A 322 5.10 29.30 19.36
N ALA A 323 5.88 28.27 19.06
CA ALA A 323 6.61 28.15 17.80
C ALA A 323 5.75 27.44 16.75
N PHE A 324 5.07 26.37 17.15
CA PHE A 324 4.11 25.62 16.31
C PHE A 324 2.82 25.35 17.09
N ARG A 325 1.67 25.50 16.43
CA ARG A 325 0.35 25.16 16.98
C ARG A 325 -0.48 24.41 15.93
N ILE A 326 -1.18 23.37 16.36
CA ILE A 326 -2.22 22.67 15.61
C ILE A 326 -3.55 22.95 16.32
N ASP A 327 -4.54 23.45 15.58
CA ASP A 327 -5.70 24.17 16.14
C ASP A 327 -6.98 23.85 15.36
N ASP A 328 -7.76 22.88 15.85
CA ASP A 328 -8.95 22.33 15.16
C ASP A 328 -8.53 21.65 13.83
N SER A 329 -7.57 20.70 13.87
CA SER A 329 -7.02 20.04 12.66
C SER A 329 -6.43 18.65 12.93
N ALA A 330 -6.93 17.64 12.22
CA ALA A 330 -6.53 16.24 12.37
C ALA A 330 -5.42 15.77 11.41
N TYR A 331 -4.80 14.63 11.70
CA TYR A 331 -3.84 13.92 10.83
C TYR A 331 -2.63 14.78 10.40
N ILE A 332 -1.96 15.41 11.38
CA ILE A 332 -0.79 16.26 11.15
C ILE A 332 0.46 15.58 11.69
N VAL A 333 1.52 15.47 10.88
CA VAL A 333 2.83 14.96 11.30
C VAL A 333 3.82 16.12 11.39
N LEU A 334 4.51 16.25 12.53
CA LEU A 334 5.58 17.22 12.75
C LEU A 334 6.87 16.48 13.13
N ASP A 335 7.84 16.52 12.23
CA ASP A 335 8.98 15.59 12.22
C ASP A 335 10.34 16.31 12.20
N GLY A 336 11.18 16.07 13.22
CA GLY A 336 12.61 16.41 13.24
C GLY A 336 12.99 17.84 13.64
N PHE A 337 12.03 18.68 14.02
CA PHE A 337 12.27 20.11 14.26
C PHE A 337 12.95 20.41 15.61
N THR A 338 13.84 21.40 15.61
CA THR A 338 14.28 22.06 16.85
C THR A 338 13.31 23.21 17.19
N ILE A 339 12.69 23.14 18.37
CA ILE A 339 11.61 24.05 18.77
C ILE A 339 11.98 24.82 20.05
N ARG A 340 11.99 26.17 19.98
CA ARG A 340 12.40 27.02 21.12
C ARG A 340 11.76 28.40 21.17
N GLY A 341 11.99 29.08 22.30
CA GLY A 341 11.74 30.53 22.47
C GLY A 341 10.32 30.93 22.88
N ALA A 342 9.38 29.99 22.99
CA ALA A 342 7.98 30.26 23.34
C ALA A 342 7.86 30.65 24.82
N THR A 343 7.76 31.96 25.10
CA THR A 343 7.98 32.55 26.44
C THR A 343 7.11 33.78 26.75
N GLY A 344 6.24 34.19 25.82
CA GLY A 344 5.25 35.25 26.02
C GLY A 344 3.82 34.73 25.87
N GLY A 345 2.79 35.58 26.05
CA GLY A 345 1.39 35.16 25.92
C GLY A 345 0.71 34.84 27.26
N ALA A 346 -0.35 34.05 27.22
CA ALA A 346 -1.15 33.63 28.37
C ALA A 346 -0.85 32.19 28.80
N ASP A 347 -0.60 31.29 27.84
CA ASP A 347 -0.29 29.88 28.07
C ASP A 347 0.81 29.41 27.11
N PRO A 348 2.11 29.65 27.41
CA PRO A 348 3.17 29.48 26.43
C PRO A 348 3.77 28.07 26.44
N ALA A 349 3.92 27.48 25.26
CA ALA A 349 4.59 26.18 25.06
C ALA A 349 5.29 26.14 23.70
N GLY A 350 6.35 25.36 23.55
CA GLY A 350 7.07 25.23 22.26
C GLY A 350 6.14 24.74 21.14
N ILE A 351 5.46 23.61 21.40
CA ILE A 351 4.42 23.03 20.53
C ILE A 351 3.09 23.01 21.29
N GLN A 352 1.99 23.32 20.58
CA GLN A 352 0.62 23.19 21.09
C GLN A 352 -0.26 22.36 20.14
N VAL A 353 -1.11 21.50 20.70
CA VAL A 353 -2.16 20.77 19.97
C VAL A 353 -3.46 20.96 20.76
N ARG A 354 -4.54 21.41 20.11
CA ARG A 354 -5.77 21.78 20.82
C ARG A 354 -7.05 21.82 20.00
N SER A 355 -8.18 21.92 20.70
CA SER A 355 -9.57 21.85 20.17
C SER A 355 -9.98 20.43 19.82
N ASP A 356 -11.26 20.08 20.09
CA ASP A 356 -11.92 18.78 19.89
C ASP A 356 -11.74 18.13 18.49
N GLY A 357 -11.25 18.86 17.48
CA GLY A 357 -10.96 18.35 16.14
C GLY A 357 -9.50 17.93 15.89
N SER A 358 -8.58 18.19 16.82
CA SER A 358 -7.15 17.91 16.62
C SER A 358 -6.75 16.48 17.03
N ASP A 359 -7.25 15.49 16.27
CA ASP A 359 -6.98 14.06 16.46
C ASP A 359 -5.85 13.54 15.55
N ASN A 360 -5.24 12.40 15.90
CA ASN A 360 -4.22 11.71 15.10
C ASN A 360 -2.99 12.58 14.75
N VAL A 361 -2.62 13.51 15.64
CA VAL A 361 -1.41 14.31 15.48
C VAL A 361 -0.19 13.50 15.91
N VAL A 362 0.87 13.49 15.11
CA VAL A 362 2.17 12.85 15.44
C VAL A 362 3.24 13.92 15.60
N ILE A 363 3.88 13.97 16.76
CA ILE A 363 5.03 14.84 17.04
C ILE A 363 6.23 13.93 17.31
N ARG A 364 7.21 13.95 16.41
CA ARG A 364 8.38 13.07 16.51
C ARG A 364 9.70 13.69 16.13
N ARG A 365 10.80 13.06 16.57
CA ARG A 365 12.19 13.50 16.34
C ARG A 365 12.51 14.93 16.81
N CYS A 366 11.61 15.61 17.51
CA CYS A 366 11.74 17.04 17.78
C CYS A 366 12.62 17.31 19.01
N ARG A 367 13.42 18.38 18.93
CA ARG A 367 14.30 18.84 20.01
C ARG A 367 13.74 20.12 20.64
N ILE A 368 13.07 20.00 21.78
CA ILE A 368 12.14 21.01 22.30
C ILE A 368 12.70 21.61 23.60
N TYR A 369 13.30 22.80 23.53
CA TYR A 369 14.05 23.39 24.65
C TYR A 369 13.92 24.91 24.78
N GLY A 370 14.15 25.43 26.00
CA GLY A 370 14.22 26.86 26.27
C GLY A 370 12.89 27.63 26.08
N ASN A 371 11.77 26.91 26.12
CA ASN A 371 10.41 27.45 26.14
C ASN A 371 9.93 27.64 27.60
N GLN A 372 8.72 28.15 27.79
CA GLN A 372 8.04 28.13 29.09
C GLN A 372 7.63 26.70 29.45
N LYS A 373 6.81 26.04 28.61
CA LYS A 373 6.60 24.59 28.60
C LYS A 373 7.15 23.98 27.31
N GLY A 374 7.57 22.71 27.32
CA GLY A 374 8.01 22.03 26.09
C GLY A 374 6.85 21.80 25.11
N LEU A 375 5.97 20.86 25.44
CA LEU A 375 4.73 20.58 24.72
C LEU A 375 3.52 20.87 25.63
N SER A 376 2.40 21.26 25.03
CA SER A 376 1.12 21.40 25.73
C SER A 376 -0.03 20.91 24.84
N ILE A 377 -0.62 19.77 25.21
CA ILE A 377 -1.76 19.15 24.51
C ILE A 377 -3.00 19.42 25.37
N HIS A 378 -4.02 20.11 24.84
CA HIS A 378 -5.13 20.56 25.68
C HIS A 378 -6.44 20.90 24.95
N ASP A 379 -7.52 21.11 25.71
CA ASP A 379 -8.84 21.52 25.20
C ASP A 379 -9.38 20.56 24.12
N GLY A 380 -9.29 19.24 24.33
CA GLY A 380 -9.88 18.21 23.48
C GLY A 380 -8.98 17.61 22.40
N GLY A 381 -7.78 18.15 22.16
CA GLY A 381 -6.85 17.61 21.16
C GLY A 381 -6.05 16.40 21.66
N ALA A 382 -5.64 15.50 20.75
CA ALA A 382 -4.95 14.25 21.05
C ALA A 382 -3.71 14.03 20.15
N ALA A 383 -2.63 13.47 20.70
CA ALA A 383 -1.39 13.26 19.94
C ALA A 383 -0.61 11.99 20.31
N THR A 384 0.16 11.47 19.36
CA THR A 384 1.30 10.58 19.59
C THR A 384 2.56 11.43 19.68
N ILE A 385 3.27 11.32 20.81
CA ILE A 385 4.52 12.03 21.10
C ILE A 385 5.60 10.96 21.20
N GLU A 386 6.43 10.81 20.16
CA GLU A 386 7.41 9.72 20.02
C GLU A 386 8.84 10.21 19.71
N ASP A 387 9.87 9.57 20.27
CA ASP A 387 11.29 9.83 19.98
C ASP A 387 11.75 11.31 20.12
N ASN A 388 11.09 12.12 20.96
CA ASN A 388 11.43 13.53 21.15
C ASN A 388 12.42 13.75 22.31
N THR A 389 13.27 14.78 22.19
CA THR A 389 14.11 15.29 23.29
C THR A 389 13.49 16.58 23.85
N VAL A 390 12.99 16.53 25.09
CA VAL A 390 12.25 17.65 25.73
C VAL A 390 12.99 18.12 26.99
N SER A 391 13.78 19.19 26.89
CA SER A 391 14.69 19.56 27.99
C SER A 391 14.92 21.05 28.21
N GLY A 392 15.24 21.42 29.46
CA GLY A 392 15.61 22.78 29.83
C GLY A 392 14.52 23.85 29.60
N ASN A 393 13.25 23.46 29.56
CA ASN A 393 12.12 24.39 29.54
C ASN A 393 11.87 24.96 30.95
N ALA A 394 11.28 26.16 31.06
CA ALA A 394 11.23 26.92 32.32
C ALA A 394 10.19 26.42 33.34
N ALA A 395 9.25 25.58 32.90
CA ALA A 395 8.28 24.87 33.70
C ALA A 395 8.19 23.41 33.19
N GLU A 396 7.02 22.89 32.84
CA GLU A 396 6.81 21.49 32.46
C GLU A 396 7.50 21.10 31.14
N GLY A 397 7.95 19.85 31.03
CA GLY A 397 8.41 19.26 29.77
C GLY A 397 7.23 18.97 28.83
N VAL A 398 6.38 18.02 29.22
CA VAL A 398 5.11 17.68 28.56
C VAL A 398 3.96 17.98 29.52
N GLU A 399 2.98 18.77 29.08
CA GLU A 399 1.74 19.03 29.81
C GLU A 399 0.53 18.56 29.00
N LEU A 400 -0.26 17.64 29.58
CA LEU A 400 -1.49 17.10 29.03
C LEU A 400 -2.68 17.60 29.86
N ARG A 401 -3.74 18.12 29.22
CA ARG A 401 -4.93 18.69 29.87
C ARG A 401 -6.21 18.53 29.05
N ASP A 402 -7.04 17.54 29.36
CA ASP A 402 -8.25 17.23 28.60
C ASP A 402 -7.87 16.75 27.18
N SER A 403 -6.97 15.76 27.11
CA SER A 403 -6.33 15.22 25.88
C SER A 403 -6.44 13.69 25.78
N ASP A 404 -7.69 13.21 25.75
CA ASP A 404 -8.05 11.78 25.69
C ASP A 404 -7.33 11.05 24.53
N GLY A 405 -6.90 9.81 24.75
CA GLY A 405 -6.22 8.97 23.76
C GLY A 405 -4.75 9.28 23.48
N THR A 406 -4.18 10.35 24.06
CA THR A 406 -2.75 10.73 23.87
C THR A 406 -1.78 9.60 24.23
N VAL A 407 -0.74 9.42 23.41
CA VAL A 407 0.36 8.46 23.61
C VAL A 407 1.68 9.21 23.77
N VAL A 408 2.50 8.83 24.75
CA VAL A 408 3.83 9.38 24.98
C VAL A 408 4.83 8.23 25.10
N VAL A 409 5.65 8.01 24.08
CA VAL A 409 6.51 6.83 23.93
C VAL A 409 7.97 7.18 23.56
N ASN A 410 8.95 6.45 24.08
CA ASN A 410 10.39 6.60 23.75
C ASN A 410 11.03 7.99 23.96
N ASN A 411 10.40 8.94 24.64
CA ASN A 411 10.91 10.31 24.75
C ASN A 411 12.00 10.47 25.82
N LEU A 412 12.92 11.40 25.58
CA LEU A 412 13.99 11.79 26.50
C LEU A 412 13.66 13.15 27.15
N ILE A 413 13.11 13.13 28.37
CA ILE A 413 12.49 14.30 29.03
C ILE A 413 13.26 14.70 30.29
N TYR A 414 14.06 15.77 30.25
CA TYR A 414 15.01 16.05 31.34
C TYR A 414 15.32 17.51 31.66
N GLY A 415 15.66 17.76 32.92
CA GLY A 415 16.16 19.06 33.39
C GLY A 415 15.19 20.24 33.21
N ASN A 416 13.88 19.98 33.07
CA ASN A 416 12.85 21.01 32.95
C ASN A 416 12.54 21.65 34.34
N GLY A 417 12.03 22.89 34.33
CA GLY A 417 11.85 23.74 35.51
C GLY A 417 10.67 23.40 36.41
N ALA A 418 9.78 22.51 35.98
CA ALA A 418 8.74 21.88 36.78
C ALA A 418 8.76 20.36 36.52
N SER A 419 7.60 19.71 36.41
CA SER A 419 7.54 18.26 36.16
C SER A 419 8.06 17.87 34.77
N GLY A 420 8.55 16.63 34.62
CA GLY A 420 8.95 16.10 33.32
C GLY A 420 7.75 15.91 32.42
N LEU A 421 6.82 15.05 32.83
CA LEU A 421 5.49 14.88 32.26
C LEU A 421 4.42 15.13 33.32
N VAL A 422 3.32 15.77 32.93
CA VAL A 422 2.12 15.89 33.75
C VAL A 422 0.85 15.65 32.93
N SER A 423 -0.14 14.99 33.54
CA SER A 423 -1.48 14.76 32.97
C SER A 423 -2.60 15.20 33.91
N ASP A 424 -3.62 15.86 33.39
CA ASP A 424 -4.80 16.34 34.11
C ASP A 424 -6.06 16.13 33.26
N SER A 425 -7.05 15.43 33.82
CA SER A 425 -8.33 15.10 33.19
C SER A 425 -8.31 14.19 31.93
N ASP A 426 -7.15 13.74 31.43
CA ASP A 426 -7.01 12.86 30.25
C ASP A 426 -7.37 11.37 30.49
N ALA A 427 -8.11 10.72 29.59
CA ALA A 427 -8.44 9.29 29.62
C ALA A 427 -7.86 8.52 28.42
N GLY A 428 -7.37 7.30 28.68
CA GLY A 428 -6.73 6.45 27.65
C GLY A 428 -5.21 6.62 27.55
N LEU A 429 -4.64 7.61 28.25
CA LEU A 429 -3.22 7.96 28.21
C LEU A 429 -2.27 6.77 28.40
N LEU A 430 -1.37 6.57 27.43
CA LEU A 430 -0.23 5.66 27.51
C LEU A 430 1.08 6.45 27.68
N VAL A 431 1.86 6.11 28.71
CA VAL A 431 3.21 6.64 28.94
C VAL A 431 4.17 5.45 29.00
N GLU A 432 4.96 5.24 27.96
CA GLU A 432 5.76 4.03 27.78
C GLU A 432 7.20 4.25 27.31
N ALA A 433 8.16 3.48 27.84
CA ALA A 433 9.55 3.47 27.37
C ALA A 433 10.28 4.83 27.37
N ASN A 434 9.74 5.86 28.06
CA ASN A 434 10.36 7.17 28.15
C ASN A 434 11.49 7.16 29.19
N THR A 435 12.55 7.94 28.95
CA THR A 435 13.59 8.23 29.93
C THR A 435 13.37 9.64 30.50
N VAL A 436 12.95 9.72 31.76
CA VAL A 436 12.50 10.97 32.40
C VAL A 436 13.31 11.24 33.66
N TYR A 437 14.20 12.23 33.63
CA TYR A 437 15.19 12.42 34.71
C TYR A 437 15.58 13.86 35.04
N ALA A 438 16.00 14.08 36.29
CA ALA A 438 16.54 15.35 36.80
C ALA A 438 15.63 16.60 36.58
N ASN A 439 14.33 16.42 36.32
CA ASN A 439 13.37 17.52 36.24
C ASN A 439 13.08 18.08 37.65
N ALA A 440 12.82 19.38 37.76
CA ALA A 440 12.76 20.09 39.03
C ALA A 440 11.48 19.82 39.86
N GLY A 441 10.42 19.33 39.22
CA GLY A 441 9.21 18.83 39.84
C GLY A 441 9.23 17.31 40.00
N ASP A 442 8.06 16.70 39.81
CA ASP A 442 7.89 15.25 39.73
C ASP A 442 8.26 14.77 38.32
N GLN A 443 8.83 13.59 38.15
CA GLN A 443 9.24 13.14 36.82
C GLN A 443 8.02 12.82 35.95
N ILE A 444 7.09 12.03 36.48
CA ILE A 444 5.78 11.76 35.87
C ILE A 444 4.72 12.01 36.94
N ASP A 445 3.81 12.97 36.74
CA ASP A 445 2.70 13.24 37.67
C ASP A 445 1.32 13.06 37.02
N VAL A 446 0.54 12.13 37.55
CA VAL A 446 -0.79 11.76 37.06
C VAL A 446 -1.86 12.40 37.95
N ARG A 447 -2.66 13.32 37.39
CA ARG A 447 -3.72 14.06 38.10
C ARG A 447 -5.15 13.73 37.65
N THR A 448 -5.28 12.94 36.59
CA THR A 448 -6.53 12.72 35.84
C THR A 448 -7.62 11.88 36.53
N ASP A 449 -8.86 12.02 36.05
CA ASP A 449 -10.05 11.20 36.32
C ASP A 449 -10.25 10.03 35.30
N GLY A 450 -9.24 9.67 34.49
CA GLY A 450 -9.32 8.67 33.40
C GLY A 450 -8.67 7.29 33.65
N THR A 451 -8.51 6.49 32.59
CA THR A 451 -7.62 5.30 32.59
C THR A 451 -6.24 5.71 32.09
N VAL A 452 -5.17 5.30 32.79
CA VAL A 452 -3.78 5.62 32.41
C VAL A 452 -2.91 4.38 32.52
N THR A 453 -2.03 4.15 31.55
CA THR A 453 -1.01 3.09 31.59
C THR A 453 0.38 3.72 31.62
N VAL A 454 1.16 3.45 32.68
CA VAL A 454 2.55 3.92 32.80
C VAL A 454 3.46 2.69 32.90
N ARG A 455 4.16 2.32 31.82
CA ARG A 455 4.97 1.09 31.77
C ARG A 455 6.35 1.25 31.13
N ASN A 456 7.31 0.46 31.59
CA ASN A 456 8.65 0.34 30.99
C ASN A 456 9.47 1.66 30.92
N ASN A 457 9.11 2.70 31.68
CA ASN A 457 9.83 3.98 31.70
C ASN A 457 11.02 3.94 32.68
N LEU A 458 12.10 4.66 32.37
CA LEU A 458 13.24 4.91 33.28
C LEU A 458 13.06 6.28 33.95
N VAL A 459 13.01 6.31 35.28
CA VAL A 459 12.57 7.49 36.04
C VAL A 459 13.50 7.80 37.23
N THR A 460 14.48 8.70 37.05
CA THR A 460 15.57 8.91 38.03
C THR A 460 15.90 10.38 38.34
N ASP A 461 16.71 10.61 39.37
CA ASP A 461 17.20 11.93 39.85
C ASP A 461 16.10 12.98 40.16
N GLY A 462 14.85 12.55 40.38
CA GLY A 462 13.71 13.45 40.47
C GLY A 462 13.72 14.35 41.71
N LEU A 463 13.71 15.68 41.50
CA LEU A 463 13.96 16.65 42.57
C LEU A 463 12.75 16.91 43.49
N ALA A 464 11.53 16.57 43.07
CA ALA A 464 10.36 16.45 43.97
C ALA A 464 9.88 15.00 44.10
N GLY A 465 9.78 14.27 42.99
CA GLY A 465 9.37 12.87 42.98
C GLY A 465 9.52 12.13 41.66
N GLY A 466 9.29 10.82 41.71
CA GLY A 466 9.37 9.88 40.58
C GLY A 466 8.06 9.77 39.80
N ILE A 467 7.41 8.60 39.85
CA ILE A 467 6.09 8.34 39.24
C ILE A 467 4.97 8.58 40.25
N VAL A 468 4.49 9.82 40.29
CA VAL A 468 3.53 10.35 41.26
C VAL A 468 2.10 10.27 40.72
N LYS A 469 1.13 10.04 41.62
CA LYS A 469 -0.28 10.34 41.35
C LYS A 469 -0.76 11.41 42.34
N SER A 470 -0.69 12.69 41.98
CA SER A 470 -1.07 13.79 42.89
C SER A 470 -2.57 14.12 42.87
N GLY A 471 -3.32 13.67 41.87
CA GLY A 471 -4.72 14.07 41.66
C GLY A 471 -5.62 12.96 41.12
N GLY A 472 -6.93 13.24 41.12
CA GLY A 472 -7.94 12.51 40.36
C GLY A 472 -8.28 11.06 40.76
N ALA A 473 -9.37 10.57 40.20
CA ALA A 473 -9.94 9.25 40.40
C ALA A 473 -9.30 8.16 39.52
N ALA A 474 -8.31 8.51 38.69
CA ALA A 474 -7.79 7.63 37.64
C ALA A 474 -7.46 6.20 38.06
N VAL A 475 -7.78 5.26 37.17
CA VAL A 475 -7.32 3.88 37.21
C VAL A 475 -5.97 3.85 36.50
N VAL A 476 -4.89 3.88 37.29
CA VAL A 476 -3.52 3.81 36.78
C VAL A 476 -3.05 2.36 36.82
N THR A 477 -2.78 1.80 35.64
CA THR A 477 -2.07 0.52 35.46
C THR A 477 -0.58 0.84 35.32
N SER A 478 0.29 0.07 35.98
CA SER A 478 1.74 0.30 35.88
C SER A 478 2.56 -0.95 36.13
N SER A 479 3.64 -1.11 35.35
CA SER A 479 4.46 -2.32 35.26
C SER A 479 5.82 -2.00 34.62
N GLY A 480 6.88 -2.70 35.00
CA GLY A 480 8.17 -2.64 34.28
C GLY A 480 8.94 -1.32 34.33
N ASN A 481 8.44 -0.26 34.99
CA ASN A 481 9.20 0.98 35.14
C ASN A 481 10.35 0.79 36.15
N ASP A 482 11.53 1.29 35.80
CA ASP A 482 12.64 1.47 36.75
C ASP A 482 12.56 2.89 37.34
N ALA A 483 12.63 2.99 38.67
CA ALA A 483 12.48 4.25 39.39
C ALA A 483 13.38 4.30 40.64
N TRP A 484 14.38 5.19 40.61
CA TRP A 484 15.39 5.30 41.68
C TRP A 484 15.91 6.74 41.84
N ASN A 485 16.64 7.00 42.93
CA ASN A 485 17.18 8.32 43.35
C ASN A 485 16.17 9.50 43.43
N ASN A 486 14.87 9.25 43.31
CA ASN A 486 13.82 10.27 43.39
C ASN A 486 13.63 10.77 44.84
N ALA A 487 13.33 12.05 45.00
CA ALA A 487 13.16 12.68 46.32
C ALA A 487 11.92 12.19 47.08
N SER A 488 10.89 11.72 46.36
CA SER A 488 9.72 11.04 46.92
C SER A 488 8.91 10.30 45.84
N GLY A 489 7.82 9.64 46.25
CA GLY A 489 6.70 9.43 45.34
C GLY A 489 6.83 8.31 44.31
N ASP A 490 7.71 7.32 44.51
CA ASP A 490 7.74 6.09 43.70
C ASP A 490 6.48 5.25 43.99
N TRP A 491 5.35 5.59 43.35
CA TRP A 491 4.04 5.00 43.67
C TRP A 491 3.83 3.59 43.08
N VAL A 492 4.75 3.15 42.21
CA VAL A 492 4.66 1.90 41.43
C VAL A 492 5.45 0.76 42.06
N GLY A 493 4.73 -0.27 42.50
CA GLY A 493 5.21 -1.66 42.44
C GLY A 493 6.04 -2.18 43.62
N THR A 494 7.03 -1.46 44.12
CA THR A 494 7.78 -1.88 45.33
C THR A 494 7.94 -0.76 46.35
N ALA A 495 8.07 -1.13 47.62
CA ALA A 495 8.62 -0.23 48.63
C ALA A 495 10.15 -0.13 48.46
N PRO A 496 10.83 0.88 49.02
CA PRO A 496 12.29 0.88 49.13
C PRO A 496 12.78 -0.22 50.09
N GLY A 497 12.81 -1.45 49.56
CA GLY A 497 13.87 -2.39 49.86
C GLY A 497 15.20 -1.91 49.25
N THR A 498 16.30 -2.64 49.32
CA THR A 498 16.41 -4.09 49.50
C THR A 498 15.62 -4.91 48.46
N GLY A 499 15.20 -4.28 47.37
CA GLY A 499 15.14 -4.96 46.08
C GLY A 499 16.59 -5.29 45.70
N ASP A 500 16.83 -6.53 45.33
CA ASP A 500 18.19 -7.03 45.18
C ASP A 500 18.67 -6.77 43.75
N VAL A 501 19.59 -5.81 43.58
CA VAL A 501 20.14 -5.45 42.26
C VAL A 501 20.86 -6.67 41.63
N SER A 502 21.25 -7.67 42.42
CA SER A 502 21.95 -8.88 41.96
C SER A 502 21.08 -9.91 41.22
N VAL A 503 19.81 -9.61 40.91
CA VAL A 503 18.96 -10.45 40.03
C VAL A 503 18.51 -9.76 38.75
N ASP A 504 18.98 -8.53 38.50
CA ASP A 504 18.85 -7.86 37.20
C ASP A 504 20.12 -8.18 36.36
N PRO A 505 20.00 -8.75 35.14
CA PRO A 505 21.15 -9.11 34.32
C PRO A 505 21.97 -7.91 33.82
N VAL A 506 21.44 -6.68 33.87
CA VAL A 506 22.12 -5.46 33.41
C VAL A 506 23.25 -5.02 34.35
N TYR A 507 23.13 -5.29 35.66
CA TYR A 507 24.00 -4.71 36.69
C TYR A 507 25.05 -5.69 37.23
N LEU A 508 26.21 -5.74 36.56
CA LEU A 508 27.41 -6.43 37.05
C LEU A 508 28.46 -5.46 37.61
N ASP A 509 28.96 -5.77 38.80
CA ASP A 509 30.22 -5.25 39.35
C ASP A 509 31.35 -6.28 39.06
N PRO A 510 32.22 -6.05 38.07
CA PRO A 510 33.24 -7.02 37.67
C PRO A 510 34.52 -6.99 38.52
N ASP A 511 34.74 -5.95 39.33
CA ASP A 511 36.02 -5.71 40.03
C ASP A 511 35.90 -5.67 41.57
N GLY A 512 34.69 -5.51 42.13
CA GLY A 512 34.43 -5.55 43.58
C GLY A 512 34.53 -6.95 44.20
N VAL A 513 34.65 -6.98 45.53
CA VAL A 513 35.01 -8.21 46.28
C VAL A 513 33.79 -8.95 46.86
N ASP A 514 32.65 -8.28 46.98
CA ASP A 514 31.37 -8.84 47.44
C ASP A 514 30.26 -8.86 46.37
N GLY A 515 30.43 -8.15 45.24
CA GLY A 515 29.57 -8.25 44.06
C GLY A 515 28.16 -7.67 44.25
N VAL A 516 28.05 -6.59 45.03
CA VAL A 516 26.78 -5.90 45.32
C VAL A 516 27.01 -4.39 45.27
N LEU A 517 26.38 -3.71 44.30
CA LEU A 517 26.39 -2.25 44.23
C LEU A 517 25.72 -1.65 45.48
N GLY A 518 26.46 -0.80 46.20
CA GLY A 518 25.94 -0.04 47.35
C GLY A 518 26.06 -0.75 48.70
N GLY A 519 27.24 -0.65 49.33
CA GLY A 519 27.52 -1.26 50.64
C GLY A 519 28.09 -0.28 51.69
N ALA A 520 28.14 -0.71 52.95
CA ALA A 520 28.66 0.09 54.06
C ALA A 520 30.20 0.30 54.06
N ASN A 521 30.88 -0.10 52.97
CA ASN A 521 32.33 -0.04 52.79
C ASN A 521 32.76 0.76 51.54
N ALA A 522 31.86 1.50 50.90
CA ALA A 522 32.05 2.25 49.64
C ALA A 522 33.36 3.06 49.54
N VAL A 523 34.44 2.40 49.06
CA VAL A 523 35.81 2.94 48.95
C VAL A 523 36.50 2.40 47.68
N ASP A 524 36.07 1.24 47.20
CA ASP A 524 36.44 0.57 45.94
C ASP A 524 35.69 1.14 44.73
N ASP A 525 34.44 1.61 44.93
CA ASP A 525 33.49 2.08 43.91
C ASP A 525 34.09 3.19 43.01
N LYS A 526 34.72 2.80 41.90
CA LYS A 526 35.45 3.71 40.99
C LYS A 526 35.31 3.35 39.52
N PHE A 527 34.21 3.81 38.94
CA PHE A 527 33.99 3.87 37.51
C PHE A 527 35.15 4.58 36.77
N GLN A 528 35.58 4.06 35.61
CA GLN A 528 36.52 4.72 34.68
C GLN A 528 36.22 4.38 33.22
N VAL A 529 36.11 5.42 32.38
CA VAL A 529 35.86 5.31 30.94
C VAL A 529 37.13 4.98 30.14
N SER A 530 36.98 4.20 29.07
CA SER A 530 37.93 4.08 27.96
C SER A 530 37.30 4.64 26.67
N PRO A 531 37.97 5.50 25.88
CA PRO A 531 37.28 6.35 24.89
C PRO A 531 37.24 5.78 23.45
N ALA A 532 36.04 5.74 22.84
CA ALA A 532 35.84 5.57 21.39
C ALA A 532 34.41 5.98 20.92
N SER A 533 34.06 7.27 20.98
CA SER A 533 32.80 7.81 20.42
C SER A 533 32.98 9.24 19.88
N PRO A 534 32.22 9.68 18.85
CA PRO A 534 32.24 11.05 18.35
C PRO A 534 31.53 12.05 19.28
N THR A 535 31.61 13.36 18.99
CA THR A 535 31.15 14.43 19.92
C THR A 535 30.39 15.56 19.22
N ILE A 536 29.28 16.01 19.82
CA ILE A 536 28.52 17.22 19.42
C ILE A 536 28.97 18.46 20.23
N ASP A 537 28.92 19.64 19.62
CA ASP A 537 29.56 20.89 20.08
C ASP A 537 28.72 21.77 21.03
N THR A 538 29.36 22.43 22.02
CA THR A 538 28.80 23.58 22.77
C THR A 538 29.88 24.63 23.17
N GLY A 539 29.80 25.86 22.62
CA GLY A 539 30.72 26.99 22.90
C GLY A 539 30.25 27.96 24.01
N ALA A 540 30.98 29.03 24.41
CA ALA A 540 32.34 29.47 24.02
C ALA A 540 33.00 30.42 25.07
N GLY A 541 34.27 30.18 25.50
CA GLY A 541 35.11 31.19 26.23
C GLY A 541 36.10 30.84 27.39
N VAL A 542 37.18 30.04 27.17
CA VAL A 542 38.53 30.02 27.87
C VAL A 542 38.69 29.90 29.43
N ALA A 543 39.69 29.19 30.02
CA ALA A 543 40.84 28.41 29.50
C ALA A 543 41.56 27.52 30.55
N ALA A 544 42.01 26.31 30.16
CA ALA A 544 43.29 25.66 30.53
C ALA A 544 43.60 24.50 29.55
N SER A 545 44.87 24.19 29.27
CA SER A 545 45.24 23.45 28.04
C SER A 545 45.56 21.94 28.19
N ILE A 546 44.99 21.13 27.29
CA ILE A 546 45.47 19.79 26.88
C ILE A 546 45.58 19.75 25.33
N VAL A 547 46.41 18.86 24.80
CA VAL A 547 46.74 18.68 23.37
C VAL A 547 46.36 17.26 22.94
N LEU A 548 45.77 17.09 21.75
CA LEU A 548 45.34 15.80 21.20
C LEU A 548 46.30 15.23 20.13
N SER A 549 46.05 14.00 19.69
CA SER A 549 46.95 13.18 18.86
C SER A 549 47.18 13.67 17.43
N ASP A 550 46.29 14.52 16.91
CA ASP A 550 46.44 15.21 15.63
C ASP A 550 47.32 16.48 15.72
N GLY A 551 47.57 16.97 16.95
CA GLY A 551 48.32 18.19 17.23
C GLY A 551 47.46 19.43 17.55
N SER A 552 46.13 19.29 17.61
CA SER A 552 45.20 20.37 17.98
C SER A 552 45.11 20.57 19.51
N THR A 553 44.55 21.71 19.95
CA THR A 553 44.47 22.06 21.39
C THR A 553 43.13 22.69 21.77
N LEU A 554 42.53 22.20 22.86
CA LEU A 554 41.24 22.64 23.43
C LEU A 554 41.26 24.03 24.10
N ALA A 555 42.09 24.96 23.62
CA ALA A 555 42.28 26.27 24.24
C ALA A 555 41.24 27.32 23.80
N ASP A 556 40.70 27.21 22.59
CA ASP A 556 39.59 28.06 22.13
C ASP A 556 38.26 27.42 22.57
N ARG A 557 37.69 27.94 23.68
CA ARG A 557 36.42 27.54 24.36
C ARG A 557 36.60 26.45 25.45
N SER A 558 35.72 26.26 26.46
CA SER A 558 34.46 26.92 26.82
C SER A 558 34.24 27.02 28.36
N THR A 559 33.55 28.06 28.88
CA THR A 559 33.16 28.18 30.31
C THR A 559 32.04 29.22 30.60
N ARG A 560 30.87 28.81 31.14
CA ARG A 560 30.06 29.60 32.13
C ARG A 560 28.93 28.79 32.80
N TRP A 561 29.19 28.27 34.01
CA TRP A 561 28.19 28.21 35.08
C TRP A 561 28.92 28.29 36.43
N ASP A 562 28.68 29.37 37.16
CA ASP A 562 29.21 29.60 38.51
C ASP A 562 28.07 30.16 39.37
N GLY A 563 28.01 29.72 40.63
CA GLY A 563 27.12 30.29 41.63
C GLY A 563 25.84 29.52 41.94
N LEU A 564 25.93 28.29 42.48
CA LEU A 564 25.19 27.88 43.68
C LEU A 564 25.54 26.44 44.18
N ARG A 565 26.49 26.34 45.12
CA ARG A 565 26.43 25.50 46.33
C ARG A 565 27.52 25.96 47.31
N ASP A 566 27.14 26.26 48.54
CA ASP A 566 28.05 26.68 49.61
C ASP A 566 28.84 25.48 50.14
N GLY A 567 30.11 25.67 50.48
CA GLY A 567 31.06 24.58 50.67
C GLY A 567 31.28 24.19 52.13
N THR A 568 30.78 23.02 52.55
CA THR A 568 31.41 22.24 53.63
C THR A 568 31.03 20.75 53.58
N GLY A 569 31.92 19.90 53.07
CA GLY A 569 31.86 18.44 53.24
C GLY A 569 31.86 17.63 51.94
N SER A 570 32.81 16.68 51.85
CA SER A 570 32.85 15.48 50.97
C SER A 570 32.23 15.57 49.56
N ASP A 571 33.12 15.61 48.57
CA ASP A 571 33.13 14.74 47.38
C ASP A 571 31.75 14.32 46.85
N GLY A 572 31.20 15.10 45.91
CA GLY A 572 30.02 14.70 45.13
C GLY A 572 30.42 13.75 43.98
N PRO A 573 29.54 12.82 43.58
CA PRO A 573 29.83 11.90 42.49
C PRO A 573 29.87 12.64 41.15
N THR A 574 30.84 12.28 40.32
CA THR A 574 30.68 12.37 38.87
C THR A 574 29.71 11.28 38.46
N VAL A 575 28.49 11.64 38.07
CA VAL A 575 27.56 10.70 37.45
C VAL A 575 28.10 10.35 36.06
N ASP A 576 28.27 9.06 35.82
CA ASP A 576 28.64 8.47 34.54
C ASP A 576 27.46 7.62 34.10
N MET A 577 27.00 7.77 32.85
CA MET A 577 25.91 6.99 32.26
C MET A 577 26.30 6.44 30.90
N GLY A 578 27.55 5.98 30.76
CA GLY A 578 27.90 5.08 29.67
C GLY A 578 27.01 3.84 29.73
N TYR A 579 26.24 3.61 28.66
CA TYR A 579 25.11 2.67 28.57
C TYR A 579 23.91 3.05 29.46
N HIS A 580 22.99 3.84 28.93
CA HIS A 580 21.79 3.29 28.27
C HIS A 580 21.15 4.35 27.34
N TYR A 581 20.67 3.90 26.19
CA TYR A 581 19.92 4.67 25.18
C TYR A 581 20.60 5.91 24.58
N GLU A 582 21.27 5.69 23.44
CA GLU A 582 20.92 6.53 22.28
C GLU A 582 19.50 6.14 21.83
N MET A 583 18.48 6.68 22.51
CA MET A 583 17.10 6.63 21.99
C MET A 583 16.97 7.67 20.89
N ILE A 584 17.58 7.33 19.76
CA ILE A 584 17.49 8.00 18.48
C ILE A 584 17.10 6.93 17.46
N LEU A 585 15.79 6.80 17.27
CA LEU A 585 15.15 6.45 15.99
C LEU A 585 15.36 5.09 15.34
N ARG A 586 16.16 4.21 15.91
CA ARG A 586 16.20 2.85 15.41
C ARG A 586 14.86 2.18 15.78
N ARG A 587 14.00 1.97 14.77
CA ARG A 587 13.05 0.85 14.75
C ARG A 587 13.83 -0.34 15.29
N VAL A 588 13.35 -1.00 16.34
CA VAL A 588 13.92 -2.28 16.77
C VAL A 588 13.87 -3.20 15.54
N PRO A 589 15.01 -3.60 14.96
CA PRO A 589 14.98 -4.35 13.71
C PRO A 589 14.20 -5.64 13.93
N SER A 590 13.35 -6.05 12.99
CA SER A 590 12.60 -7.31 13.13
C SER A 590 13.51 -8.54 13.23
N THR A 591 14.80 -8.37 12.98
CA THR A 591 15.89 -9.33 13.11
C THR A 591 16.64 -9.28 14.45
N ASP A 592 16.39 -8.30 15.33
CA ASP A 592 16.99 -8.20 16.68
C ASP A 592 16.38 -9.26 17.63
N VAL A 593 16.73 -10.53 17.42
CA VAL A 593 16.22 -11.64 18.24
C VAL A 593 16.93 -11.77 19.58
N ASN A 594 17.91 -10.91 19.87
CA ASN A 594 18.70 -10.92 21.09
C ASN A 594 18.30 -9.78 22.07
N GLY A 595 17.73 -8.69 21.56
CA GLY A 595 17.22 -7.55 22.31
C GLY A 595 18.24 -6.45 22.63
N ASP A 596 19.30 -6.31 21.82
CA ASP A 596 20.34 -5.28 22.02
C ASP A 596 20.14 -4.00 21.17
N GLY A 597 19.14 -3.98 20.30
CA GLY A 597 18.80 -2.88 19.40
C GLY A 597 19.51 -2.93 18.05
N ILE A 598 20.17 -4.04 17.68
CA ILE A 598 20.86 -4.26 16.41
C ILE A 598 20.28 -5.47 15.67
N GLY A 599 20.16 -5.39 14.34
CA GLY A 599 19.65 -6.51 13.54
C GLY A 599 20.62 -7.69 13.54
N ASP A 600 20.14 -8.89 13.88
CA ASP A 600 20.95 -10.11 13.81
C ASP A 600 20.88 -10.75 12.41
N LEU A 601 22.01 -11.30 11.96
CA LEU A 601 22.02 -12.10 10.73
C LEU A 601 21.52 -13.53 11.01
N ILE A 602 20.30 -13.81 10.55
CA ILE A 602 19.63 -15.11 10.73
C ILE A 602 19.68 -15.92 9.42
N VAL A 603 20.38 -17.05 9.44
CA VAL A 603 20.68 -17.87 8.24
C VAL A 603 20.18 -19.31 8.38
N GLY A 604 19.28 -19.71 7.48
CA GLY A 604 18.83 -21.08 7.28
C GLY A 604 19.81 -21.92 6.46
N ALA A 605 19.96 -23.19 6.83
CA ALA A 605 20.82 -24.18 6.18
C ALA A 605 20.08 -25.54 6.07
N PRO A 606 19.04 -25.65 5.22
CA PRO A 606 18.07 -26.74 5.27
C PRO A 606 18.63 -28.11 4.87
N THR A 607 19.78 -28.18 4.18
CA THR A 607 20.43 -29.45 3.84
C THR A 607 21.62 -29.79 4.75
N GLU A 608 21.77 -29.11 5.89
CA GLU A 608 22.80 -29.42 6.88
C GLU A 608 22.71 -30.88 7.38
N ASN A 609 23.88 -31.52 7.50
CA ASN A 609 24.06 -32.93 7.85
C ASN A 609 24.81 -33.16 9.17
N ALA A 610 25.46 -32.13 9.74
CA ALA A 610 26.28 -32.22 10.94
C ALA A 610 25.53 -32.78 12.17
N PHE A 611 24.21 -32.56 12.22
CA PHE A 611 23.33 -32.95 13.32
C PHE A 611 22.40 -34.13 12.99
N GLY A 612 22.48 -34.65 11.76
CA GLY A 612 21.62 -35.71 11.24
C GLY A 612 21.42 -35.57 9.73
N SER A 613 21.21 -36.68 9.02
CA SER A 613 21.16 -36.66 7.55
C SER A 613 19.97 -35.83 7.04
N GLY A 614 20.25 -34.72 6.36
CA GLY A 614 19.23 -33.77 5.85
C GLY A 614 18.35 -33.17 6.95
N SER A 615 18.85 -33.05 8.19
CA SER A 615 18.07 -32.44 9.27
C SER A 615 17.75 -30.97 8.96
N GLY A 616 18.74 -30.21 8.50
CA GLY A 616 18.70 -28.75 8.48
C GLY A 616 19.13 -28.14 9.81
N ALA A 617 19.41 -26.83 9.78
CA ALA A 617 19.78 -26.01 10.93
C ALA A 617 19.47 -24.53 10.62
N VAL A 618 19.37 -23.70 11.66
CA VAL A 618 19.43 -22.22 11.56
C VAL A 618 20.61 -21.73 12.41
N TYR A 619 21.25 -20.66 11.95
CA TYR A 619 22.38 -20.01 12.59
C TYR A 619 22.05 -18.53 12.79
N VAL A 620 22.25 -18.00 14.00
CA VAL A 620 22.15 -16.56 14.28
C VAL A 620 23.54 -16.03 14.59
N PHE A 621 23.91 -14.94 13.93
CA PHE A 621 25.11 -14.17 14.21
C PHE A 621 24.65 -12.78 14.65
N PHE A 622 24.97 -12.38 15.88
CA PHE A 622 24.50 -11.11 16.40
C PHE A 622 25.12 -9.92 15.65
N GLY A 623 24.33 -8.84 15.53
CA GLY A 623 24.76 -7.57 14.92
C GLY A 623 25.87 -6.88 15.71
N SER A 624 26.48 -5.82 15.15
CA SER A 624 27.46 -5.04 15.91
C SER A 624 27.81 -3.67 15.32
N THR A 625 27.82 -2.65 16.19
CA THR A 625 28.45 -1.33 15.96
C THR A 625 29.98 -1.35 15.98
N GLY A 626 30.59 -2.53 16.15
CA GLY A 626 32.00 -2.77 15.87
C GLY A 626 32.17 -3.38 14.47
N PRO A 627 33.33 -3.19 13.80
CA PRO A 627 33.54 -3.70 12.45
C PRO A 627 33.22 -5.19 12.32
N LEU A 628 32.22 -5.50 11.49
CA LEU A 628 31.82 -6.87 11.17
C LEU A 628 33.00 -7.63 10.52
N VAL A 629 33.03 -8.96 10.67
CA VAL A 629 34.14 -9.82 10.22
C VAL A 629 33.66 -11.18 9.73
N ASP A 630 34.42 -11.83 8.85
CA ASP A 630 34.15 -13.19 8.34
C ASP A 630 33.88 -14.20 9.48
N ARG A 631 32.67 -14.78 9.50
CA ARG A 631 32.26 -15.81 10.47
C ARG A 631 31.81 -17.08 9.78
N ALA A 632 32.31 -18.22 10.27
CA ALA A 632 31.82 -19.54 9.87
C ALA A 632 30.66 -19.97 10.77
N SER A 633 29.72 -20.78 10.27
CA SER A 633 28.54 -21.25 11.01
C SER A 633 28.86 -22.00 12.32
N SER A 634 30.07 -22.59 12.42
CA SER A 634 30.62 -23.16 13.66
C SER A 634 30.95 -22.13 14.76
N ALA A 635 30.85 -20.83 14.45
CA ALA A 635 31.10 -19.68 15.31
C ALA A 635 29.93 -18.68 15.27
N ALA A 636 28.73 -19.14 14.89
CA ALA A 636 27.47 -18.45 15.16
C ALA A 636 27.22 -18.37 16.67
N ASP A 637 26.52 -17.33 17.12
CA ASP A 637 26.21 -17.10 18.54
C ASP A 637 25.13 -18.05 19.02
N ILE A 638 24.11 -18.27 18.18
CA ILE A 638 23.06 -19.27 18.40
C ILE A 638 23.05 -20.26 17.23
N GLN A 639 22.83 -21.54 17.54
CA GLN A 639 22.53 -22.59 16.56
C GLN A 639 21.18 -23.19 16.93
N LEU A 640 20.26 -23.36 15.98
CA LEU A 640 18.95 -23.99 16.22
C LEU A 640 18.83 -25.27 15.39
N LEU A 641 18.40 -26.36 16.05
CA LEU A 641 18.38 -27.71 15.50
C LEU A 641 16.98 -28.35 15.58
N PRO A 642 16.51 -29.07 14.55
CA PRO A 642 15.21 -29.72 14.56
C PRO A 642 15.08 -30.88 15.54
N THR A 643 13.85 -31.37 15.72
CA THR A 643 13.56 -32.56 16.54
C THR A 643 13.83 -33.90 15.85
N GLY A 644 14.12 -33.90 14.55
CA GLY A 644 14.28 -35.13 13.75
C GLY A 644 15.19 -34.97 12.53
N ASN A 645 15.57 -36.11 11.93
CA ASN A 645 16.36 -36.16 10.69
C ASN A 645 15.47 -35.99 9.47
N GLY A 646 15.98 -35.36 8.41
CA GLY A 646 15.25 -35.20 7.15
C GLY A 646 14.16 -34.12 7.20
N ALA A 647 14.27 -33.14 8.10
CA ALA A 647 13.22 -32.15 8.37
C ALA A 647 13.29 -30.88 7.48
N ALA A 648 14.42 -30.65 6.79
CA ALA A 648 14.68 -29.43 6.03
C ALA A 648 14.47 -28.14 6.86
N PHE A 649 14.85 -28.20 8.13
CA PHE A 649 14.66 -27.10 9.10
C PHE A 649 15.52 -25.89 8.71
N GLY A 650 14.90 -24.71 8.67
CA GLY A 650 15.51 -23.50 8.12
C GLY A 650 15.40 -23.41 6.59
N THR A 651 14.37 -24.03 5.98
CA THR A 651 14.05 -23.76 4.55
C THR A 651 13.48 -22.36 4.39
N SER A 652 12.59 -21.97 5.29
CA SER A 652 12.09 -20.61 5.44
C SER A 652 12.27 -20.17 6.90
N VAL A 653 12.55 -18.89 7.08
CA VAL A 653 12.82 -18.26 8.39
C VAL A 653 12.30 -16.83 8.33
N THR A 654 11.75 -16.33 9.42
CA THR A 654 11.41 -14.92 9.62
C THR A 654 11.48 -14.58 11.11
N ALA A 655 11.52 -13.30 11.46
CA ALA A 655 11.59 -12.85 12.84
C ALA A 655 10.82 -11.54 13.06
N GLY A 656 10.34 -11.33 14.28
CA GLY A 656 9.51 -10.20 14.71
C GLY A 656 8.60 -10.57 15.89
N ASP A 657 8.05 -9.59 16.61
CA ASP A 657 7.22 -9.81 17.79
C ASP A 657 5.83 -10.37 17.43
N VAL A 658 5.67 -11.68 17.58
CA VAL A 658 4.38 -12.41 17.45
C VAL A 658 3.83 -12.81 18.82
N SER A 659 4.59 -12.60 19.90
CA SER A 659 4.20 -12.85 21.30
C SER A 659 3.46 -11.68 21.95
N GLY A 660 3.62 -10.47 21.41
CA GLY A 660 3.05 -9.21 21.91
C GLY A 660 3.84 -8.59 23.07
N ASP A 661 5.11 -8.93 23.25
CA ASP A 661 5.96 -8.41 24.34
C ASP A 661 7.00 -7.35 23.91
N ARG A 662 7.10 -7.12 22.59
CA ARG A 662 8.04 -6.24 21.85
C ARG A 662 9.49 -6.68 21.77
N ILE A 663 9.79 -7.97 21.95
CA ILE A 663 11.08 -8.54 21.58
C ILE A 663 10.86 -9.43 20.33
N PRO A 664 11.65 -9.26 19.25
CA PRO A 664 11.53 -10.10 18.06
C PRO A 664 11.67 -11.60 18.35
N ASP A 665 10.63 -12.35 18.02
CA ASP A 665 10.60 -13.81 18.09
C ASP A 665 11.21 -14.43 16.82
N LEU A 666 11.65 -15.69 16.89
CA LEU A 666 12.22 -16.40 15.73
C LEU A 666 11.29 -17.52 15.23
N ILE A 667 10.82 -17.39 13.99
CA ILE A 667 9.92 -18.33 13.32
C ILE A 667 10.69 -19.14 12.27
N VAL A 668 10.67 -20.48 12.36
CA VAL A 668 11.44 -21.39 11.50
C VAL A 668 10.56 -22.47 10.85
N GLY A 669 10.56 -22.51 9.53
CA GLY A 669 9.90 -23.52 8.70
C GLY A 669 10.72 -24.79 8.47
N ALA A 670 10.03 -25.94 8.47
CA ALA A 670 10.58 -27.29 8.31
C ALA A 670 9.60 -28.18 7.51
N TRP A 671 9.36 -27.85 6.24
CA TRP A 671 8.35 -28.49 5.38
C TRP A 671 8.43 -30.02 5.24
N SER A 672 9.63 -30.60 5.37
CA SER A 672 9.82 -32.06 5.30
C SER A 672 9.89 -32.74 6.67
N ASP A 673 9.61 -32.02 7.77
CA ASP A 673 9.43 -32.64 9.08
C ASP A 673 8.28 -33.67 9.00
N ASN A 674 8.53 -34.83 9.62
CA ASN A 674 7.64 -35.97 9.63
C ASN A 674 6.74 -36.02 10.89
N GLY A 675 6.90 -35.05 11.81
CA GLY A 675 6.05 -34.73 12.96
C GLY A 675 5.08 -35.84 13.40
N PRO A 676 3.76 -35.68 13.14
CA PRO A 676 2.77 -36.75 13.31
C PRO A 676 2.40 -37.48 12.01
N GLY A 677 3.04 -37.16 10.86
CA GLY A 677 2.70 -37.67 9.54
C GLY A 677 3.79 -37.42 8.49
N ALA A 678 3.91 -38.29 7.49
CA ALA A 678 5.02 -38.27 6.54
C ALA A 678 5.01 -37.00 5.66
N ASN A 679 6.12 -36.26 5.63
CA ASN A 679 6.25 -34.94 4.98
C ASN A 679 5.07 -34.00 5.28
N ARG A 680 4.63 -33.98 6.55
CA ARG A 680 3.49 -33.15 6.98
C ARG A 680 3.89 -31.70 7.16
N GLY A 681 5.17 -31.43 7.42
CA GLY A 681 5.68 -30.10 7.63
C GLY A 681 5.35 -29.55 9.01
N ARG A 682 6.14 -28.56 9.42
CA ARG A 682 6.10 -27.94 10.74
C ARG A 682 6.68 -26.54 10.72
N VAL A 683 6.15 -25.67 11.56
CA VAL A 683 6.79 -24.41 11.97
C VAL A 683 7.13 -24.49 13.46
N TYR A 684 8.29 -23.95 13.82
CA TYR A 684 8.78 -23.79 15.18
C TYR A 684 8.91 -22.29 15.49
N ILE A 685 8.45 -21.84 16.65
CA ILE A 685 8.56 -20.45 17.10
C ILE A 685 9.26 -20.46 18.46
N PHE A 686 10.28 -19.63 18.59
CA PHE A 686 11.05 -19.42 19.82
C PHE A 686 10.84 -17.97 20.24
N PHE A 687 10.33 -17.73 21.44
CA PHE A 687 10.06 -16.36 21.88
C PHE A 687 11.34 -15.64 22.34
N GLY A 688 11.39 -14.33 22.13
CA GLY A 688 12.53 -13.49 22.50
C GLY A 688 12.72 -13.32 24.02
N PRO A 689 13.87 -12.79 24.48
CA PRO A 689 15.13 -12.65 23.75
C PRO A 689 15.92 -13.97 23.74
N LEU A 690 16.41 -14.36 22.57
CA LEU A 690 17.21 -15.57 22.40
C LEU A 690 18.62 -15.37 22.95
N SER A 691 19.04 -16.26 23.86
CA SER A 691 20.32 -16.09 24.56
C SER A 691 21.06 -17.39 24.84
N GLY A 692 22.39 -17.29 24.85
CA GLY A 692 23.32 -18.32 25.32
C GLY A 692 24.05 -19.11 24.21
N PRO A 693 25.38 -19.28 24.31
CA PRO A 693 26.18 -19.91 23.25
C PRO A 693 25.97 -21.44 23.22
N GLY A 694 25.13 -21.91 22.30
CA GLY A 694 24.95 -23.34 22.07
C GLY A 694 23.82 -23.73 21.11
N PRO A 695 23.67 -25.05 20.84
CA PRO A 695 22.58 -25.58 20.05
C PRO A 695 21.25 -25.62 20.84
N ILE A 696 20.35 -24.68 20.56
CA ILE A 696 18.94 -24.75 20.92
C ILE A 696 18.28 -25.86 20.10
N SER A 697 17.32 -26.58 20.70
CA SER A 697 16.55 -27.61 20.00
C SER A 697 15.13 -27.15 19.77
N GLY A 698 14.55 -27.44 18.61
CA GLY A 698 13.11 -27.27 18.35
C GLY A 698 12.20 -28.10 19.27
N ALA A 699 12.74 -28.95 20.13
CA ALA A 699 12.01 -29.56 21.24
C ALA A 699 11.73 -28.59 22.41
N SER A 700 12.34 -27.40 22.39
CA SER A 700 12.12 -26.28 23.32
C SER A 700 11.75 -24.99 22.57
N ALA A 701 11.07 -25.12 21.43
CA ALA A 701 10.28 -24.04 20.85
C ALA A 701 9.00 -23.87 21.68
N ASP A 702 8.61 -22.62 21.95
CA ASP A 702 7.45 -22.27 22.78
C ASP A 702 6.13 -22.61 22.06
N VAL A 703 6.10 -22.34 20.74
CA VAL A 703 5.00 -22.73 19.86
C VAL A 703 5.50 -23.62 18.72
N ILE A 704 4.86 -24.78 18.57
CA ILE A 704 5.10 -25.74 17.50
C ILE A 704 3.79 -25.97 16.75
N LEU A 705 3.80 -25.74 15.44
CA LEU A 705 2.64 -25.86 14.56
C LEU A 705 2.89 -27.00 13.56
N ASP A 706 2.17 -28.11 13.68
CA ASP A 706 2.18 -29.20 12.69
C ASP A 706 1.22 -28.91 11.52
N GLY A 707 1.56 -29.31 10.28
CA GLY A 707 0.61 -29.33 9.15
C GLY A 707 -0.63 -30.21 9.39
N ILE A 708 -1.52 -30.42 8.41
CA ILE A 708 -2.78 -31.17 8.59
C ILE A 708 -2.72 -32.60 8.03
N VAL A 709 -2.10 -32.82 6.87
CA VAL A 709 -2.04 -34.11 6.16
C VAL A 709 -0.61 -34.53 5.76
N ASN A 710 -0.45 -35.69 5.14
CA ASN A 710 0.86 -36.16 4.66
C ASN A 710 1.17 -35.54 3.29
N ASN A 711 2.38 -35.01 3.10
CA ASN A 711 2.76 -34.20 1.93
C ASN A 711 1.93 -32.91 1.82
N ASP A 712 1.76 -32.23 2.96
CA ASP A 712 1.27 -30.84 3.03
C ASP A 712 2.38 -29.83 2.70
N ASN A 713 3.63 -30.18 3.03
CA ASN A 713 4.79 -29.28 2.97
C ASN A 713 4.61 -28.01 3.83
N PHE A 714 3.86 -28.09 4.94
CA PHE A 714 3.57 -26.96 5.83
C PHE A 714 4.83 -26.31 6.40
N GLY A 715 4.97 -25.00 6.26
CA GLY A 715 6.22 -24.29 6.59
C GLY A 715 7.27 -24.40 5.49
N ILE A 716 6.84 -24.46 4.22
CA ILE A 716 7.74 -24.27 3.07
C ILE A 716 8.09 -22.80 2.90
N SER A 717 7.12 -21.91 3.10
CA SER A 717 7.30 -20.48 3.31
C SER A 717 6.65 -20.05 4.63
N VAL A 718 7.19 -18.99 5.25
CA VAL A 718 6.63 -18.31 6.42
C VAL A 718 6.78 -16.80 6.24
N ALA A 719 5.81 -16.04 6.74
CA ALA A 719 5.85 -14.59 6.87
C ALA A 719 5.13 -14.18 8.16
N ILE A 720 5.24 -12.90 8.53
CA ILE A 720 4.50 -12.31 9.64
C ILE A 720 3.93 -10.95 9.23
N GLY A 721 2.86 -10.54 9.90
CA GLY A 721 2.19 -9.25 9.69
C GLY A 721 0.90 -9.16 10.50
N ASP A 722 0.51 -7.96 10.92
CA ASP A 722 -0.82 -7.74 11.53
C ASP A 722 -1.88 -7.75 10.42
N VAL A 723 -2.49 -8.92 10.18
CA VAL A 723 -3.54 -9.08 9.17
C VAL A 723 -4.95 -9.07 9.79
N ASN A 724 -5.05 -9.00 11.11
CA ASN A 724 -6.31 -8.98 11.85
C ASN A 724 -6.67 -7.57 12.39
N GLY A 725 -5.71 -6.65 12.46
CA GLY A 725 -5.88 -5.27 12.91
C GLY A 725 -5.83 -5.08 14.44
N ASP A 726 -5.12 -5.95 15.17
CA ASP A 726 -4.97 -5.84 16.65
C ASP A 726 -3.60 -5.35 17.13
N GLN A 727 -2.72 -4.96 16.20
CA GLN A 727 -1.37 -4.41 16.43
C GLN A 727 -0.36 -5.41 17.02
N ILE A 728 -0.62 -6.72 16.89
CA ILE A 728 0.34 -7.80 17.13
C ILE A 728 0.60 -8.51 15.80
N LEU A 729 1.82 -8.98 15.55
CA LEU A 729 2.13 -9.66 14.29
C LEU A 729 1.56 -11.09 14.30
N ASP A 730 0.76 -11.42 13.29
CA ASP A 730 0.23 -12.77 13.08
C ASP A 730 1.24 -13.65 12.34
N VAL A 731 1.16 -14.97 12.55
CA VAL A 731 2.06 -15.94 11.91
C VAL A 731 1.40 -16.53 10.66
N ILE A 732 1.96 -16.26 9.49
CA ILE A 732 1.48 -16.73 8.19
C ILE A 732 2.35 -17.90 7.72
N VAL A 733 1.72 -19.04 7.41
CA VAL A 733 2.41 -20.27 7.01
C VAL A 733 1.91 -20.79 5.67
N GLY A 734 2.80 -20.89 4.69
CA GLY A 734 2.55 -21.49 3.38
C GLY A 734 2.74 -23.01 3.37
N SER A 735 2.01 -23.69 2.51
CA SER A 735 1.93 -25.17 2.46
C SER A 735 1.58 -25.64 1.04
N ASP A 736 2.54 -25.74 0.13
CA ASP A 736 2.31 -25.96 -1.31
C ASP A 736 1.83 -27.37 -1.72
N GLY A 737 1.64 -28.27 -0.75
CA GLY A 737 1.27 -29.67 -0.94
C GLY A 737 -0.24 -29.95 -1.09
N THR A 738 -0.71 -31.00 -0.41
CA THR A 738 -2.01 -31.64 -0.67
C THR A 738 -3.13 -31.18 0.28
N LEU A 739 -3.37 -29.87 0.37
CA LEU A 739 -4.55 -29.35 1.07
C LEU A 739 -5.84 -29.60 0.26
N GLY A 740 -7.00 -29.60 0.92
CA GLY A 740 -8.33 -29.79 0.30
C GLY A 740 -8.61 -31.18 -0.31
N GLY A 741 -7.58 -32.00 -0.55
CA GLY A 741 -7.67 -33.30 -1.21
C GLY A 741 -7.29 -33.30 -2.70
N ALA A 742 -6.88 -32.14 -3.24
CA ALA A 742 -6.24 -32.03 -4.55
C ALA A 742 -4.72 -32.06 -4.37
N SER A 743 -4.01 -32.89 -5.14
CA SER A 743 -2.55 -33.02 -5.03
C SER A 743 -1.86 -31.73 -5.47
N ASN A 744 -1.02 -31.16 -4.62
CA ASN A 744 -0.24 -29.94 -4.88
C ASN A 744 -1.10 -28.71 -5.22
N ALA A 745 -2.33 -28.63 -4.69
CA ALA A 745 -3.13 -27.41 -4.78
C ALA A 745 -2.59 -26.31 -3.86
N GLY A 746 -1.98 -26.71 -2.75
CA GLY A 746 -1.42 -25.83 -1.75
C GLY A 746 -2.47 -25.12 -0.88
N GLY A 747 -1.98 -24.19 -0.06
CA GLY A 747 -2.77 -23.37 0.84
C GLY A 747 -1.92 -22.57 1.81
N ALA A 748 -2.59 -21.73 2.59
CA ALA A 748 -1.98 -20.91 3.63
C ALA A 748 -2.81 -20.92 4.92
N PHE A 749 -2.14 -20.71 6.03
CA PHE A 749 -2.70 -20.73 7.38
C PHE A 749 -2.21 -19.49 8.14
N VAL A 750 -3.11 -18.77 8.80
CA VAL A 750 -2.75 -17.68 9.71
C VAL A 750 -3.12 -18.07 11.13
N PHE A 751 -2.21 -17.83 12.07
CA PHE A 751 -2.41 -18.02 13.50
C PHE A 751 -2.25 -16.66 14.15
N PHE A 752 -3.29 -16.19 14.84
CA PHE A 752 -3.25 -14.84 15.39
C PHE A 752 -2.25 -14.73 16.56
N GLY A 753 -1.60 -13.58 16.65
CA GLY A 753 -0.51 -13.32 17.59
C GLY A 753 -0.90 -13.37 19.07
N GLY A 754 0.06 -13.02 19.91
CA GLY A 754 -0.15 -12.79 21.33
C GLY A 754 -0.53 -14.05 22.12
N ALA A 755 -1.32 -13.85 23.19
CA ALA A 755 -1.70 -14.91 24.13
C ALA A 755 -2.59 -16.04 23.55
N THR A 756 -3.00 -15.92 22.29
CA THR A 756 -3.75 -16.92 21.51
C THR A 756 -2.84 -17.91 20.78
N LEU A 757 -1.64 -17.47 20.38
CA LEU A 757 -0.66 -18.25 19.63
C LEU A 757 -0.18 -19.44 20.48
N THR A 758 -0.57 -20.66 20.11
CA THR A 758 -0.35 -21.85 20.94
C THR A 758 -0.01 -23.10 20.12
N SER A 759 0.82 -23.98 20.70
CA SER A 759 1.27 -25.23 20.07
C SER A 759 0.11 -26.13 19.65
N GLY A 760 0.10 -26.60 18.40
CA GLY A 760 -0.98 -27.40 17.84
C GLY A 760 -0.73 -27.92 16.43
N SER A 761 -1.81 -28.10 15.67
CA SER A 761 -1.77 -28.45 14.26
C SER A 761 -2.68 -27.51 13.49
N GLY A 762 -2.34 -27.12 12.26
CA GLY A 762 -3.00 -26.06 11.47
C GLY A 762 -4.52 -26.16 11.28
N ALA A 763 -5.17 -27.24 11.72
CA ALA A 763 -6.60 -27.27 11.99
C ALA A 763 -7.06 -26.40 13.18
N ILE A 764 -6.13 -25.69 13.85
CA ILE A 764 -6.42 -24.63 14.84
C ILE A 764 -6.15 -23.21 14.31
N ALA A 765 -5.70 -23.06 13.05
CA ALA A 765 -5.45 -21.76 12.45
C ALA A 765 -6.74 -20.93 12.39
N ASP A 766 -6.63 -19.64 12.71
CA ASP A 766 -7.76 -18.71 12.75
C ASP A 766 -8.25 -18.37 11.33
N VAL A 767 -7.32 -18.24 10.38
CA VAL A 767 -7.58 -18.15 8.94
C VAL A 767 -6.96 -19.36 8.24
N THR A 768 -7.65 -19.91 7.24
CA THR A 768 -7.11 -20.95 6.35
C THR A 768 -7.62 -20.73 4.94
N VAL A 769 -6.71 -20.62 3.96
CA VAL A 769 -7.02 -20.50 2.54
C VAL A 769 -6.58 -21.77 1.81
N ALA A 770 -7.51 -22.46 1.14
CA ALA A 770 -7.20 -23.64 0.34
C ALA A 770 -7.05 -23.31 -1.15
N GLY A 771 -6.00 -23.84 -1.79
CA GLY A 771 -5.83 -23.80 -3.24
C GLY A 771 -6.92 -24.56 -4.00
N GLU A 772 -7.14 -24.20 -5.26
CA GLU A 772 -8.30 -24.65 -6.03
C GLU A 772 -8.05 -25.95 -6.81
N LEU A 773 -6.99 -25.98 -7.62
CA LEU A 773 -6.71 -27.03 -8.59
C LEU A 773 -5.39 -27.74 -8.29
N ALA A 774 -5.28 -28.98 -8.75
CA ALA A 774 -4.10 -29.79 -8.50
C ALA A 774 -2.89 -29.28 -9.30
N SER A 775 -1.80 -28.94 -8.60
CA SER A 775 -0.57 -28.31 -9.11
C SER A 775 -0.60 -26.77 -9.24
N ASP A 776 -1.50 -26.07 -8.55
CA ASP A 776 -1.43 -24.60 -8.43
C ASP A 776 -0.29 -24.13 -7.50
N PHE A 777 0.07 -24.95 -6.50
CA PHE A 777 1.09 -24.65 -5.47
C PHE A 777 0.82 -23.36 -4.67
N LEU A 778 -0.42 -23.10 -4.26
CA LEU A 778 -0.74 -21.94 -3.41
C LEU A 778 0.06 -21.96 -2.09
N GLY A 779 0.58 -20.80 -1.68
CA GLY A 779 1.43 -20.69 -0.50
C GLY A 779 2.86 -21.19 -0.72
N ASN A 780 3.31 -21.31 -1.98
CA ASN A 780 4.74 -21.48 -2.28
C ASN A 780 5.52 -20.23 -1.84
N ALA A 781 4.96 -19.04 -2.09
CA ALA A 781 5.34 -17.79 -1.45
C ALA A 781 4.15 -17.23 -0.63
N VAL A 782 4.45 -16.55 0.49
CA VAL A 782 3.48 -15.84 1.34
C VAL A 782 4.09 -14.52 1.81
N LEU A 783 3.28 -13.48 1.95
CA LEU A 783 3.68 -12.13 2.35
C LEU A 783 2.52 -11.43 3.07
N ALA A 784 2.83 -10.42 3.88
CA ALA A 784 1.86 -9.46 4.42
C ALA A 784 2.28 -8.02 4.08
N ALA A 785 1.38 -7.19 3.57
CA ALA A 785 1.60 -5.76 3.33
C ALA A 785 0.25 -5.06 3.12
N ASP A 786 0.13 -3.80 3.53
CA ASP A 786 -1.07 -2.99 3.25
C ASP A 786 -1.04 -2.53 1.78
N LEU A 787 -1.72 -3.26 0.90
CA LEU A 787 -1.79 -2.95 -0.53
C LEU A 787 -3.00 -2.08 -0.87
N ASN A 788 -4.00 -2.02 0.02
CA ASN A 788 -5.25 -1.29 -0.20
C ASN A 788 -5.27 0.13 0.44
N ALA A 789 -4.27 0.43 1.28
CA ALA A 789 -4.11 1.63 2.11
C ALA A 789 -5.25 1.87 3.13
N ASP A 790 -5.71 0.82 3.82
CA ASP A 790 -6.68 0.91 4.93
C ASP A 790 -6.05 1.00 6.33
N GLY A 791 -4.73 0.76 6.43
CA GLY A 791 -3.96 0.76 7.67
C GLY A 791 -3.74 -0.64 8.27
N THR A 792 -4.26 -1.70 7.65
CA THR A 792 -4.05 -3.10 8.03
C THR A 792 -3.24 -3.85 6.97
N GLN A 793 -2.48 -4.88 7.35
CA GLN A 793 -1.73 -5.65 6.35
C GLN A 793 -2.62 -6.70 5.66
N ASP A 794 -2.56 -6.77 4.34
CA ASP A 794 -3.27 -7.75 3.53
C ASP A 794 -2.51 -9.08 3.48
N LEU A 795 -3.23 -10.20 3.40
CA LEU A 795 -2.67 -11.53 3.25
C LEU A 795 -2.44 -11.86 1.77
N ILE A 796 -1.16 -11.94 1.36
CA ILE A 796 -0.74 -12.05 -0.03
C ILE A 796 -0.12 -13.45 -0.28
N LEU A 797 -0.67 -14.20 -1.23
CA LEU A 797 -0.37 -15.63 -1.45
C LEU A 797 0.00 -15.93 -2.90
N GLY A 798 1.21 -16.48 -3.13
CA GLY A 798 1.68 -16.90 -4.44
C GLY A 798 1.26 -18.33 -4.80
N ALA A 799 0.80 -18.53 -6.04
CA ALA A 799 0.44 -19.82 -6.64
C ALA A 799 1.09 -19.98 -8.04
N PRO A 800 2.41 -20.23 -8.13
CA PRO A 800 3.16 -20.15 -9.39
C PRO A 800 2.82 -21.23 -10.42
N GLY A 801 2.22 -22.37 -10.01
CA GLY A 801 1.78 -23.42 -10.94
C GLY A 801 0.42 -23.17 -11.58
N ALA A 802 -0.34 -22.19 -11.06
CA ALA A 802 -1.67 -21.86 -11.55
C ALA A 802 -1.66 -21.50 -13.05
N ASN A 803 -2.78 -21.74 -13.72
CA ASN A 803 -2.96 -21.47 -15.16
C ASN A 803 -1.92 -22.14 -16.09
N SER A 804 -1.37 -23.29 -15.69
CA SER A 804 -0.27 -24.02 -16.39
C SER A 804 1.08 -23.32 -16.25
N ASP A 805 1.55 -23.20 -15.01
CA ASP A 805 2.82 -22.56 -14.64
C ASP A 805 2.88 -21.06 -15.06
N ALA A 806 1.73 -20.43 -15.27
CA ALA A 806 1.62 -19.01 -15.63
C ALA A 806 1.54 -18.10 -14.39
N GLY A 807 1.14 -18.66 -13.25
CA GLY A 807 1.10 -18.01 -11.94
C GLY A 807 -0.14 -17.15 -11.68
N ILE A 808 -0.57 -17.14 -10.42
CA ILE A 808 -1.51 -16.19 -9.84
C ILE A 808 -0.97 -15.75 -8.47
N VAL A 809 -1.12 -14.48 -8.13
CA VAL A 809 -1.05 -14.00 -6.73
C VAL A 809 -2.47 -13.68 -6.27
N TYR A 810 -2.83 -14.12 -5.07
CA TYR A 810 -4.11 -13.87 -4.43
C TYR A 810 -3.92 -12.93 -3.25
N VAL A 811 -4.77 -11.92 -3.11
CA VAL A 811 -4.74 -10.94 -2.01
C VAL A 811 -6.08 -11.00 -1.26
N PHE A 812 -6.03 -11.19 0.05
CA PHE A 812 -7.17 -11.13 0.95
C PHE A 812 -7.00 -9.91 1.84
N PHE A 813 -7.98 -9.02 1.87
CA PHE A 813 -7.83 -7.77 2.60
C PHE A 813 -7.86 -7.96 4.12
N GLY A 814 -7.09 -7.14 4.83
CA GLY A 814 -6.86 -7.25 6.27
C GLY A 814 -8.06 -6.93 7.16
N GLY A 815 -7.80 -6.97 8.48
CA GLY A 815 -8.65 -6.38 9.51
C GLY A 815 -9.57 -7.36 10.24
N PRO A 816 -10.39 -6.87 11.20
CA PRO A 816 -11.06 -7.72 12.20
C PRO A 816 -12.16 -8.66 11.67
N GLY A 817 -12.35 -8.69 10.35
CA GLY A 817 -13.26 -9.57 9.63
C GLY A 817 -12.57 -10.53 8.66
N ILE A 818 -11.23 -10.54 8.56
CA ILE A 818 -10.47 -11.41 7.65
C ILE A 818 -10.92 -12.86 7.82
N SER A 819 -11.24 -13.53 6.71
CA SER A 819 -11.89 -14.85 6.76
C SER A 819 -11.41 -15.80 5.68
N GLY A 820 -11.12 -17.03 6.10
CA GLY A 820 -10.58 -18.07 5.24
C GLY A 820 -11.62 -18.77 4.38
N GLY A 821 -11.14 -19.60 3.45
CA GLY A 821 -12.00 -20.35 2.53
C GLY A 821 -11.19 -21.00 1.43
N SER A 822 -11.29 -20.45 0.22
CA SER A 822 -10.61 -20.92 -0.98
C SER A 822 -9.96 -19.74 -1.70
N ALA A 823 -8.93 -19.98 -2.50
CA ALA A 823 -8.28 -18.93 -3.29
C ALA A 823 -9.29 -18.09 -4.12
N ALA A 824 -10.34 -18.74 -4.65
CA ALA A 824 -11.48 -18.13 -5.33
C ALA A 824 -12.34 -17.13 -4.52
N SER A 825 -12.01 -16.87 -3.24
CA SER A 825 -12.63 -15.81 -2.43
C SER A 825 -11.62 -14.78 -1.92
N ALA A 826 -10.50 -14.61 -2.62
CA ALA A 826 -9.64 -13.43 -2.51
C ALA A 826 -10.38 -12.17 -2.94
N ASP A 827 -10.02 -11.03 -2.37
CA ASP A 827 -10.62 -9.72 -2.67
C ASP A 827 -9.99 -9.08 -3.92
N ALA A 828 -8.74 -9.42 -4.21
CA ALA A 828 -8.06 -9.11 -5.47
C ALA A 828 -7.16 -10.29 -5.93
N THR A 829 -7.01 -10.45 -7.25
CA THR A 829 -6.09 -11.42 -7.85
C THR A 829 -5.20 -10.77 -8.91
N ILE A 830 -3.95 -11.22 -9.02
CA ILE A 830 -3.01 -10.77 -10.05
C ILE A 830 -2.62 -11.98 -10.89
N SER A 831 -3.08 -12.01 -12.14
CA SER A 831 -2.82 -13.14 -13.04
C SER A 831 -1.63 -12.92 -13.98
N GLY A 832 -0.71 -13.88 -14.02
CA GLY A 832 0.27 -14.00 -15.09
C GLY A 832 -0.38 -14.50 -16.39
N VAL A 833 0.06 -13.97 -17.54
CA VAL A 833 -0.59 -14.23 -18.85
C VAL A 833 0.17 -15.17 -19.78
N VAL A 834 1.35 -15.65 -19.37
CA VAL A 834 2.24 -16.51 -20.18
C VAL A 834 2.53 -17.80 -19.42
N ALA A 835 2.14 -18.95 -20.00
CA ALA A 835 2.39 -20.25 -19.39
C ALA A 835 3.90 -20.58 -19.31
N GLY A 836 4.35 -21.01 -18.13
CA GLY A 836 5.73 -21.42 -17.85
C GLY A 836 6.61 -20.37 -17.16
N THR A 837 6.11 -19.18 -16.83
CA THR A 837 6.90 -18.05 -16.27
C THR A 837 7.23 -18.15 -14.79
N ASP A 838 6.55 -19.02 -14.03
CA ASP A 838 6.76 -19.19 -12.57
C ASP A 838 6.39 -17.94 -11.74
N PHE A 839 5.38 -17.18 -12.20
CA PHE A 839 4.97 -15.90 -11.62
C PHE A 839 4.39 -16.04 -10.20
N GLY A 840 4.84 -15.22 -9.26
CA GLY A 840 4.46 -15.35 -7.84
C GLY A 840 5.19 -16.49 -7.11
N GLY A 841 6.36 -16.90 -7.60
CA GLY A 841 7.27 -17.83 -6.92
C GLY A 841 8.24 -17.15 -5.93
N SER A 842 8.35 -15.82 -5.97
CA SER A 842 8.87 -14.97 -4.90
C SER A 842 8.12 -13.64 -4.90
N LEU A 843 7.98 -13.04 -3.72
CA LEU A 843 7.16 -11.85 -3.44
C LEU A 843 7.92 -10.94 -2.46
N ALA A 844 7.86 -9.63 -2.69
CA ALA A 844 8.32 -8.60 -1.76
C ALA A 844 7.38 -7.40 -1.81
N ALA A 845 7.39 -6.53 -0.80
CA ALA A 845 6.58 -5.31 -0.80
C ALA A 845 7.19 -4.21 0.07
N GLY A 846 6.91 -2.97 -0.31
CA GLY A 846 7.35 -1.73 0.34
C GLY A 846 7.07 -0.54 -0.59
N ASP A 847 7.18 0.68 -0.08
CA ASP A 847 6.93 1.91 -0.84
C ASP A 847 8.10 2.20 -1.80
N LEU A 848 7.95 1.81 -3.07
CA LEU A 848 8.95 2.03 -4.12
C LEU A 848 8.74 3.38 -4.83
N ASN A 849 7.60 4.03 -4.62
CA ASN A 849 7.17 5.21 -5.40
C ASN A 849 7.11 6.52 -4.58
N ASP A 850 7.32 6.48 -3.26
CA ASP A 850 7.23 7.61 -2.30
C ASP A 850 5.83 8.24 -2.22
N ASP A 851 4.76 7.43 -2.30
CA ASP A 851 3.35 7.86 -2.08
C ASP A 851 2.80 7.53 -0.68
N GLY A 852 3.44 6.62 0.06
CA GLY A 852 3.07 6.18 1.40
C GLY A 852 2.32 4.83 1.47
N SER A 853 2.00 4.21 0.34
CA SER A 853 1.40 2.88 0.23
C SER A 853 2.46 1.79 0.09
N ALA A 854 2.15 0.51 0.37
CA ALA A 854 3.07 -0.57 0.05
C ALA A 854 2.84 -1.10 -1.38
N ASP A 855 3.87 -1.02 -2.23
CA ASP A 855 3.83 -1.59 -3.58
C ASP A 855 4.14 -3.09 -3.54
N LEU A 856 3.51 -3.87 -4.41
CA LEU A 856 3.74 -5.31 -4.51
C LEU A 856 4.70 -5.65 -5.65
N VAL A 857 5.82 -6.29 -5.30
CA VAL A 857 6.82 -6.82 -6.23
C VAL A 857 6.60 -8.32 -6.43
N VAL A 858 6.41 -8.73 -7.68
CA VAL A 858 6.16 -10.12 -8.07
C VAL A 858 7.15 -10.58 -9.13
N ASN A 859 7.80 -11.72 -8.88
CA ASN A 859 8.80 -12.26 -9.81
C ASN A 859 8.17 -13.00 -11.01
N ALA A 860 8.95 -13.21 -12.08
CA ALA A 860 8.59 -14.05 -13.23
C ALA A 860 9.84 -14.70 -13.88
N ARG A 861 10.67 -15.39 -13.08
CA ARG A 861 12.03 -15.84 -13.48
C ARG A 861 12.17 -16.75 -14.70
N ARG A 862 11.08 -17.32 -15.24
CA ARG A 862 11.10 -18.22 -16.41
C ARG A 862 10.49 -17.62 -17.68
N THR A 863 10.44 -16.30 -17.78
CA THR A 863 10.13 -15.59 -19.04
C THR A 863 11.30 -15.72 -20.05
N ALA A 864 11.35 -14.86 -21.06
CA ALA A 864 12.42 -14.90 -22.06
C ALA A 864 13.81 -14.57 -21.51
N ALA A 865 13.90 -13.76 -20.44
CA ALA A 865 15.15 -13.42 -19.73
C ALA A 865 15.03 -13.53 -18.19
N GLY A 866 13.81 -13.78 -17.68
CA GLY A 866 13.40 -13.44 -16.32
C GLY A 866 12.92 -12.00 -16.28
N ASP A 867 11.74 -11.75 -15.69
CA ASP A 867 11.19 -10.41 -15.48
C ASP A 867 10.84 -10.24 -13.98
N VAL A 868 10.73 -9.00 -13.53
CA VAL A 868 10.07 -8.62 -12.26
C VAL A 868 9.00 -7.58 -12.55
N TYR A 869 7.83 -7.74 -11.95
CA TYR A 869 6.67 -6.85 -12.12
C TYR A 869 6.36 -6.15 -10.80
N VAL A 870 6.09 -4.84 -10.85
CA VAL A 870 5.64 -4.05 -9.70
C VAL A 870 4.21 -3.59 -9.96
N PHE A 871 3.37 -3.69 -8.94
CA PHE A 871 1.99 -3.19 -8.91
C PHE A 871 1.90 -2.21 -7.76
N PHE A 872 1.57 -0.95 -8.05
CA PHE A 872 1.52 0.06 -7.00
C PHE A 872 0.35 -0.15 -6.04
N GLY A 873 0.56 0.21 -4.78
CA GLY A 873 -0.45 0.09 -3.72
C GLY A 873 -1.56 1.13 -3.81
N GLY A 874 -2.39 1.18 -2.77
CA GLY A 874 -3.29 2.30 -2.50
C GLY A 874 -4.78 2.02 -2.70
N THR A 875 -5.58 3.05 -2.41
CA THR A 875 -7.04 2.96 -2.30
C THR A 875 -7.70 2.62 -3.64
N GLY A 876 -8.02 1.34 -3.84
CA GLY A 876 -8.61 0.84 -5.10
C GLY A 876 -7.92 -0.40 -5.68
N PHE A 877 -6.92 -0.96 -5.00
CA PHE A 877 -6.32 -2.26 -5.35
C PHE A 877 -7.41 -3.32 -5.62
N SER A 878 -7.27 -4.05 -6.72
CA SER A 878 -8.34 -4.89 -7.28
C SER A 878 -7.79 -5.90 -8.31
N ASP A 879 -8.65 -6.68 -8.97
CA ASP A 879 -8.23 -7.70 -9.96
C ASP A 879 -7.36 -7.12 -11.10
N GLN A 880 -6.13 -7.63 -11.19
CA GLN A 880 -5.06 -7.18 -12.09
C GLN A 880 -4.52 -8.32 -12.97
N THR A 881 -3.69 -7.97 -13.95
CA THR A 881 -2.82 -8.90 -14.68
C THR A 881 -1.47 -8.26 -14.90
N VAL A 882 -0.43 -9.04 -15.24
CA VAL A 882 0.90 -8.49 -15.62
C VAL A 882 0.89 -7.52 -16.83
N LEU A 883 -0.24 -7.34 -17.52
CA LEU A 883 -0.42 -6.31 -18.56
C LEU A 883 -0.85 -4.94 -17.99
N ALA A 884 -1.03 -4.84 -16.68
CA ALA A 884 -1.42 -3.64 -15.93
C ALA A 884 -0.43 -3.30 -14.80
N ALA A 885 0.73 -3.98 -14.75
CA ALA A 885 1.82 -3.61 -13.85
C ALA A 885 2.31 -2.18 -14.15
N ASP A 886 2.58 -1.42 -13.10
CA ASP A 886 2.98 -0.01 -13.18
C ASP A 886 4.47 0.16 -13.53
N ALA A 887 5.29 -0.85 -13.19
CA ALA A 887 6.67 -0.99 -13.66
C ALA A 887 7.02 -2.44 -14.00
N VAL A 888 7.76 -2.64 -15.10
CA VAL A 888 8.36 -3.93 -15.46
C VAL A 888 9.88 -3.81 -15.55
N VAL A 889 10.59 -4.77 -14.95
CA VAL A 889 12.05 -4.88 -14.99
C VAL A 889 12.46 -6.09 -15.83
N ASP A 890 12.88 -5.82 -17.08
CA ASP A 890 13.32 -6.83 -18.07
C ASP A 890 14.74 -7.37 -17.75
N GLY A 891 14.93 -8.69 -17.66
CA GLY A 891 16.25 -9.32 -17.47
C GLY A 891 17.24 -9.12 -18.64
N GLU A 892 18.55 -9.21 -18.37
CA GLU A 892 19.60 -8.95 -19.37
C GLU A 892 19.64 -9.97 -20.52
N ALA A 893 19.60 -11.28 -20.22
CA ALA A 893 19.68 -12.34 -21.23
C ALA A 893 18.90 -13.63 -20.89
N ALA A 894 18.68 -14.45 -21.92
CA ALA A 894 17.92 -15.68 -21.80
C ALA A 894 18.65 -16.76 -21.00
N ALA A 895 17.95 -17.31 -20.00
CA ALA A 895 18.44 -18.26 -19.00
C ALA A 895 19.37 -17.70 -17.91
N ASP A 896 19.46 -16.37 -17.74
CA ASP A 896 20.09 -15.77 -16.54
C ASP A 896 19.25 -16.00 -15.25
N GLU A 897 17.96 -16.33 -15.41
CA GLU A 897 16.92 -16.43 -14.37
C GLU A 897 16.75 -15.13 -13.55
N PHE A 898 16.66 -13.97 -14.21
CA PHE A 898 16.40 -12.70 -13.53
C PHE A 898 15.05 -12.71 -12.79
N GLY A 899 15.02 -12.12 -11.58
CA GLY A 899 13.92 -12.27 -10.64
C GLY A 899 13.89 -13.66 -9.97
N ALA A 900 15.02 -14.36 -9.81
CA ALA A 900 15.02 -15.66 -9.15
C ALA A 900 14.51 -15.57 -7.70
N ASP A 901 14.91 -14.50 -7.01
CA ASP A 901 14.37 -14.01 -5.75
C ASP A 901 14.30 -12.47 -5.80
N VAL A 902 13.48 -11.86 -4.93
CA VAL A 902 13.28 -10.40 -4.82
C VAL A 902 13.23 -9.96 -3.35
N SER A 903 13.61 -8.71 -3.09
CA SER A 903 13.46 -8.04 -1.78
C SER A 903 13.22 -6.55 -2.01
N VAL A 904 12.66 -5.87 -1.00
CA VAL A 904 12.45 -4.41 -0.99
C VAL A 904 12.95 -3.84 0.34
N GLY A 905 13.49 -2.63 0.32
CA GLY A 905 13.91 -1.86 1.50
C GLY A 905 14.94 -0.79 1.14
N ASP A 906 15.07 0.26 1.95
CA ASP A 906 16.04 1.34 1.73
C ASP A 906 17.47 0.84 1.96
N VAL A 907 18.32 0.85 0.91
CA VAL A 907 19.74 0.46 1.00
C VAL A 907 20.69 1.60 0.66
N ASN A 908 20.16 2.82 0.50
CA ASN A 908 20.90 4.02 0.12
C ASN A 908 20.78 5.16 1.17
N GLY A 909 19.79 5.09 2.06
CA GLY A 909 19.56 6.03 3.17
C GLY A 909 18.79 7.30 2.79
N ASP A 910 18.10 7.34 1.64
CA ASP A 910 17.26 8.50 1.27
C ASP A 910 15.85 8.46 1.90
N GLY A 911 15.43 7.33 2.46
CA GLY A 911 14.14 7.12 3.14
C GLY A 911 13.03 6.55 2.26
N VAL A 912 13.29 6.21 1.00
CA VAL A 912 12.38 5.46 0.10
C VAL A 912 12.86 4.02 -0.03
N ALA A 913 11.97 3.05 -0.29
CA ALA A 913 12.40 1.67 -0.45
C ALA A 913 13.00 1.42 -1.84
N ASP A 914 14.10 0.66 -1.89
CA ASP A 914 14.75 0.24 -3.12
C ASP A 914 14.29 -1.17 -3.54
N LEU A 915 14.30 -1.47 -4.84
CA LEU A 915 14.03 -2.81 -5.37
C LEU A 915 15.33 -3.60 -5.50
N LEU A 916 15.40 -4.77 -4.86
CA LEU A 916 16.47 -5.75 -5.02
C LEU A 916 15.97 -6.98 -5.80
N ALA A 917 16.69 -7.37 -6.85
CA ALA A 917 16.35 -8.53 -7.67
C ALA A 917 17.59 -9.33 -8.10
N THR A 918 17.45 -10.65 -8.26
CA THR A 918 18.60 -11.54 -8.55
C THR A 918 18.52 -12.30 -9.87
N ALA A 919 19.68 -12.66 -10.43
CA ALA A 919 19.85 -13.52 -11.59
C ALA A 919 20.99 -14.53 -11.34
N PRO A 920 20.74 -15.66 -10.67
CA PRO A 920 21.79 -16.58 -10.21
C PRO A 920 22.46 -17.36 -11.34
N GLN A 921 21.82 -17.49 -12.51
CA GLN A 921 22.44 -18.12 -13.69
C GLN A 921 23.15 -17.11 -14.61
N TRP A 922 23.19 -15.82 -14.26
CA TRP A 922 23.78 -14.77 -15.10
C TRP A 922 25.22 -15.06 -15.54
N ASP A 923 25.47 -14.97 -16.85
CA ASP A 923 26.56 -15.70 -17.50
C ASP A 923 27.50 -14.85 -18.40
N SER A 924 28.08 -13.76 -17.88
CA SER A 924 29.05 -12.94 -18.64
C SER A 924 30.34 -13.67 -19.06
N ALA A 925 30.61 -14.88 -18.57
CA ALA A 925 31.88 -15.59 -18.77
C ALA A 925 31.79 -17.09 -19.15
N ASN A 926 30.58 -17.63 -19.38
CA ASN A 926 30.29 -19.04 -19.75
C ASN A 926 30.60 -20.02 -18.61
N ASN A 927 30.15 -19.67 -17.40
CA ASN A 927 30.36 -20.39 -16.16
C ASN A 927 29.38 -20.07 -15.00
N ASP A 928 28.20 -19.48 -15.23
CA ASP A 928 27.11 -19.38 -14.23
C ASP A 928 27.56 -18.72 -12.89
N VAL A 929 27.96 -17.44 -12.95
CA VAL A 929 28.50 -16.72 -11.76
C VAL A 929 27.40 -16.17 -10.85
N GLY A 930 26.29 -15.72 -11.44
CA GLY A 930 25.21 -15.05 -10.74
C GLY A 930 25.45 -13.56 -10.46
N ARG A 931 24.36 -12.81 -10.27
CA ARG A 931 24.35 -11.37 -10.03
C ARG A 931 23.10 -10.94 -9.24
N THR A 932 23.26 -9.92 -8.40
CA THR A 932 22.17 -9.16 -7.77
C THR A 932 22.17 -7.73 -8.31
N TYR A 933 20.98 -7.14 -8.44
CA TYR A 933 20.73 -5.79 -8.93
C TYR A 933 19.94 -5.00 -7.89
N VAL A 934 20.23 -3.71 -7.75
CA VAL A 934 19.43 -2.72 -6.99
C VAL A 934 18.96 -1.63 -7.95
N PHE A 935 17.70 -1.24 -7.84
CA PHE A 935 17.08 -0.12 -8.54
C PHE A 935 16.55 0.83 -7.48
N PHE A 936 17.00 2.08 -7.48
CA PHE A 936 16.63 3.01 -6.41
C PHE A 936 15.17 3.49 -6.53
N GLY A 937 14.54 3.74 -5.39
CA GLY A 937 13.12 4.11 -5.28
C GLY A 937 12.76 5.54 -5.72
N GLY A 938 11.49 5.90 -5.53
CA GLY A 938 10.97 7.27 -5.56
C GLY A 938 9.95 7.56 -6.67
N VAL A 939 9.42 8.79 -6.66
CA VAL A 939 8.28 9.31 -7.46
C VAL A 939 8.36 9.22 -9.00
N LEU A 940 9.35 8.52 -9.55
CA LEU A 940 9.53 8.24 -10.98
C LEU A 940 9.89 6.77 -11.27
N PHE A 941 9.72 5.85 -10.31
CA PHE A 941 9.91 4.41 -10.50
C PHE A 941 9.03 3.89 -11.66
N GLY A 942 9.57 3.00 -12.50
CA GLY A 942 8.93 2.63 -13.77
C GLY A 942 9.79 1.71 -14.65
N ASP A 943 9.21 1.31 -15.80
CA ASP A 943 9.81 0.40 -16.80
C ASP A 943 11.32 0.60 -17.03
N THR A 944 12.13 -0.32 -16.52
CA THR A 944 13.61 -0.21 -16.50
C THR A 944 14.25 -1.57 -16.77
N PRO A 945 15.08 -1.75 -17.81
CA PRO A 945 15.77 -3.02 -18.03
C PRO A 945 16.86 -3.24 -16.98
N ALA A 946 17.08 -4.47 -16.53
CA ALA A 946 18.05 -4.82 -15.49
C ALA A 946 19.49 -4.35 -15.80
N GLY A 947 19.85 -4.29 -17.09
CA GLY A 947 21.12 -3.70 -17.53
C GLY A 947 21.30 -2.22 -17.19
N ALA A 948 20.25 -1.50 -16.79
CA ALA A 948 20.23 -0.09 -16.39
C ALA A 948 20.13 0.16 -14.88
N ALA A 949 20.11 -0.89 -14.04
CA ALA A 949 20.14 -0.81 -12.57
C ALA A 949 21.18 0.20 -12.00
N ASP A 950 20.93 0.75 -10.83
CA ASP A 950 21.85 1.71 -10.21
C ASP A 950 23.08 1.00 -9.63
N VAL A 951 22.88 -0.15 -8.98
CA VAL A 951 23.94 -0.98 -8.38
C VAL A 951 23.84 -2.43 -8.85
N ARG A 952 24.98 -3.05 -9.19
CA ARG A 952 25.10 -4.49 -9.50
C ARG A 952 26.18 -5.15 -8.65
N PHE A 953 25.76 -6.12 -7.83
CA PHE A 953 26.68 -7.03 -7.16
C PHE A 953 26.91 -8.26 -8.04
N THR A 954 28.15 -8.52 -8.46
CA THR A 954 28.45 -9.60 -9.41
C THR A 954 29.28 -10.70 -8.76
N GLY A 955 28.86 -11.96 -8.96
CA GLY A 955 29.51 -13.16 -8.46
C GLY A 955 30.97 -13.33 -8.92
N PRO A 956 31.77 -14.17 -8.24
CA PRO A 956 33.17 -14.35 -8.57
C PRO A 956 33.31 -15.25 -9.81
N ASN A 957 34.42 -15.15 -10.53
CA ASN A 957 34.67 -15.98 -11.73
C ASN A 957 35.03 -17.44 -11.34
N THR A 958 34.01 -18.16 -10.87
CA THR A 958 34.01 -19.55 -10.41
C THR A 958 32.82 -20.26 -11.07
N THR A 959 33.01 -21.47 -11.57
CA THR A 959 31.96 -22.18 -12.33
C THR A 959 30.84 -22.70 -11.43
N GLY A 960 29.59 -22.29 -11.70
CA GLY A 960 28.42 -22.72 -10.91
C GLY A 960 28.48 -22.18 -9.50
N TYR A 961 28.67 -20.86 -9.35
CA TYR A 961 28.71 -20.19 -8.05
C TYR A 961 27.33 -19.68 -7.62
N GLU A 962 26.42 -19.47 -8.59
CA GLU A 962 24.99 -19.26 -8.36
C GLU A 962 24.71 -18.15 -7.31
N PHE A 963 25.41 -17.01 -7.42
CA PHE A 963 25.28 -15.81 -6.56
C PHE A 963 23.98 -15.06 -6.82
N GLY A 964 23.26 -14.66 -5.76
CA GLY A 964 21.90 -14.15 -5.89
C GLY A 964 20.87 -15.29 -5.92
N ALA A 965 21.14 -16.39 -5.22
CA ALA A 965 20.12 -17.43 -5.03
C ALA A 965 19.01 -16.99 -4.07
N THR A 966 19.33 -16.05 -3.18
CA THR A 966 18.44 -15.32 -2.27
C THR A 966 18.99 -13.90 -2.11
N VAL A 967 18.11 -12.93 -1.84
CA VAL A 967 18.51 -11.56 -1.46
C VAL A 967 17.61 -11.04 -0.34
N ARG A 968 18.17 -10.40 0.67
CA ARG A 968 17.42 -9.68 1.73
C ARG A 968 18.15 -8.40 2.09
N THR A 969 17.49 -7.51 2.82
CA THR A 969 18.13 -6.33 3.42
C THR A 969 17.84 -6.24 4.92
N THR A 970 18.80 -5.77 5.71
CA THR A 970 18.65 -5.44 7.14
C THR A 970 19.85 -4.59 7.57
N ASP A 971 19.66 -3.71 8.54
CA ASP A 971 20.75 -2.98 9.19
C ASP A 971 21.45 -3.90 10.23
N LEU A 972 22.62 -4.45 9.91
CA LEU A 972 23.45 -5.30 10.80
C LEU A 972 24.50 -4.51 11.61
N ASP A 973 24.86 -3.33 11.11
CA ASP A 973 26.04 -2.56 11.48
C ASP A 973 25.71 -1.45 12.51
N GLY A 974 24.54 -0.83 12.45
CA GLY A 974 24.14 0.22 13.40
C GLY A 974 23.74 1.55 12.80
N ASP A 975 24.04 1.82 11.52
CA ASP A 975 23.96 3.18 10.96
C ASP A 975 22.55 3.66 10.58
N GLY A 976 21.58 2.75 10.49
CA GLY A 976 20.19 3.03 10.11
C GLY A 976 19.84 2.79 8.64
N ILE A 977 20.77 2.30 7.82
CA ILE A 977 20.59 1.97 6.40
C ILE A 977 20.53 0.44 6.23
N GLY A 978 19.78 -0.06 5.24
CA GLY A 978 19.68 -1.50 4.99
C GLY A 978 20.90 -2.07 4.27
N ASP A 979 21.64 -2.99 4.92
CA ASP A 979 22.72 -3.74 4.27
C ASP A 979 22.16 -4.76 3.27
N VAL A 980 22.87 -5.01 2.17
CA VAL A 980 22.48 -5.99 1.15
C VAL A 980 23.04 -7.38 1.48
N LEU A 981 22.16 -8.31 1.85
CA LEU A 981 22.48 -9.70 2.15
C LEU A 981 22.23 -10.60 0.92
N VAL A 982 23.26 -11.28 0.40
CA VAL A 982 23.15 -12.12 -0.80
C VAL A 982 23.60 -13.56 -0.57
N GLY A 983 22.70 -14.51 -0.80
CA GLY A 983 22.99 -15.95 -0.70
C GLY A 983 23.51 -16.59 -2.00
N THR A 984 24.12 -17.76 -1.84
CA THR A 984 24.68 -18.59 -2.93
C THR A 984 24.13 -20.01 -2.87
N VAL A 985 23.96 -20.67 -4.03
CA VAL A 985 23.55 -22.09 -4.10
C VAL A 985 24.72 -23.00 -4.50
N ARG A 986 24.61 -24.26 -4.08
CA ARG A 986 25.50 -25.41 -4.37
C ARG A 986 26.95 -25.33 -3.88
N GLY A 987 27.20 -26.14 -2.84
CA GLY A 987 28.50 -26.77 -2.61
C GLY A 987 29.38 -26.11 -1.57
N THR A 988 29.34 -24.78 -1.45
CA THR A 988 30.05 -24.02 -0.41
C THR A 988 29.11 -23.42 0.62
N GLY A 989 28.06 -22.70 0.19
CA GLY A 989 27.07 -22.09 1.08
C GLY A 989 27.61 -20.85 1.77
N PHE A 990 27.61 -19.73 1.06
CA PHE A 990 27.99 -18.41 1.56
C PHE A 990 26.78 -17.47 1.60
N VAL A 991 26.81 -16.55 2.56
CA VAL A 991 26.06 -15.28 2.52
C VAL A 991 27.10 -14.17 2.49
N HIS A 992 26.95 -13.24 1.54
CA HIS A 992 27.77 -12.04 1.43
C HIS A 992 26.99 -10.83 1.93
N VAL A 993 27.68 -9.92 2.61
CA VAL A 993 27.14 -8.64 3.07
C VAL A 993 27.87 -7.52 2.33
N PHE A 994 27.10 -6.58 1.80
CA PHE A 994 27.56 -5.28 1.31
C PHE A 994 26.83 -4.23 2.15
N LEU A 995 27.56 -3.33 2.80
CA LEU A 995 26.93 -2.36 3.71
C LEU A 995 26.13 -1.29 2.95
N GLY A 996 25.13 -0.72 3.62
CA GLY A 996 24.39 0.45 3.12
C GLY A 996 25.29 1.69 2.95
N ASP A 997 25.04 2.52 1.93
CA ASP A 997 25.77 3.80 1.73
C ASP A 997 24.98 4.71 0.75
N PRO A 998 24.78 6.01 1.03
CA PRO A 998 24.29 6.99 0.03
C PRO A 998 25.19 7.15 -1.21
N ALA A 999 26.36 6.51 -1.23
CA ALA A 999 27.29 6.39 -2.36
C ALA A 999 27.45 4.94 -2.88
N LEU A 1000 26.55 4.01 -2.52
CA LEU A 1000 26.56 2.60 -2.93
C LEU A 1000 26.67 2.47 -4.47
N ALA A 1001 27.52 1.54 -4.94
CA ALA A 1001 27.90 1.45 -6.36
C ALA A 1001 28.28 0.03 -6.79
N ASP A 1002 28.26 -0.23 -8.12
CA ASP A 1002 28.68 -1.48 -8.80
C ASP A 1002 29.93 -2.14 -8.16
N THR A 1003 29.70 -3.16 -7.33
CA THR A 1003 30.75 -3.79 -6.49
C THR A 1003 30.87 -5.29 -6.79
N PRO A 1004 32.08 -5.80 -7.11
CA PRO A 1004 32.30 -7.23 -7.27
C PRO A 1004 32.42 -7.93 -5.90
N VAL A 1005 31.88 -9.13 -5.75
CA VAL A 1005 31.92 -9.94 -4.50
C VAL A 1005 33.33 -10.41 -4.06
N ALA A 1006 34.40 -9.86 -4.65
CA ALA A 1006 35.76 -9.98 -4.13
C ALA A 1006 36.21 -8.72 -3.37
N ALA A 1007 35.24 -7.84 -3.10
CA ALA A 1007 35.27 -6.62 -2.29
C ALA A 1007 33.89 -6.45 -1.63
N ASP A 1008 33.29 -7.56 -1.19
CA ASP A 1008 32.25 -7.58 -0.17
C ASP A 1008 32.84 -7.17 1.18
N ASP A 1009 32.00 -6.68 2.09
CA ASP A 1009 32.46 -6.22 3.41
C ASP A 1009 32.65 -7.40 4.37
N VAL A 1010 31.76 -8.40 4.31
CA VAL A 1010 31.85 -9.66 5.09
C VAL A 1010 31.29 -10.87 4.34
N THR A 1011 32.03 -11.99 4.38
CA THR A 1011 31.52 -13.31 4.00
C THR A 1011 31.17 -14.16 5.23
N PHE A 1012 29.92 -14.61 5.34
CA PHE A 1012 29.49 -15.66 6.25
C PHE A 1012 29.53 -17.04 5.58
N THR A 1013 30.13 -18.04 6.22
CA THR A 1013 30.44 -19.36 5.61
C THR A 1013 29.76 -20.53 6.32
N GLY A 1014 28.91 -21.27 5.60
CA GLY A 1014 28.28 -22.51 6.05
C GLY A 1014 29.18 -23.75 5.95
N THR A 1015 28.61 -24.94 6.12
CA THR A 1015 29.30 -26.21 5.83
C THR A 1015 29.07 -26.67 4.40
N ALA A 1016 30.05 -27.35 3.80
CA ALA A 1016 30.00 -27.74 2.40
C ALA A 1016 28.81 -28.69 2.08
N GLY A 1017 27.81 -28.18 1.37
CA GLY A 1017 26.58 -28.91 1.04
C GLY A 1017 25.42 -28.74 2.04
N SER A 1018 25.48 -27.75 2.94
CA SER A 1018 24.43 -27.41 3.91
C SER A 1018 23.27 -26.56 3.37
N ALA A 1019 23.45 -25.94 2.18
CA ALA A 1019 22.56 -24.90 1.64
C ALA A 1019 22.41 -23.67 2.57
N PHE A 1020 23.42 -23.40 3.39
CA PHE A 1020 23.53 -22.16 4.16
C PHE A 1020 23.35 -20.92 3.25
N GLY A 1021 22.38 -20.07 3.60
CA GLY A 1021 21.99 -18.89 2.84
C GLY A 1021 20.69 -19.04 2.05
N THR A 1022 20.17 -20.25 1.84
CA THR A 1022 18.90 -20.43 1.08
C THR A 1022 17.64 -20.15 1.90
N GLY A 1023 17.75 -20.11 3.24
CA GLY A 1023 16.82 -19.40 4.10
C GLY A 1023 17.55 -18.18 4.65
N LEU A 1024 16.96 -16.99 4.53
CA LEU A 1024 17.60 -15.73 4.92
C LEU A 1024 16.50 -14.76 5.38
N VAL A 1025 16.71 -14.09 6.51
CA VAL A 1025 15.80 -13.06 7.04
C VAL A 1025 16.32 -11.68 6.67
N GLY A 1026 15.40 -10.75 6.43
CA GLY A 1026 15.68 -9.32 6.34
C GLY A 1026 14.88 -8.56 7.39
N GLY A 1027 15.31 -7.33 7.66
CA GLY A 1027 14.53 -6.34 8.39
C GLY A 1027 13.34 -5.84 7.55
N ARG A 1028 12.47 -5.06 8.18
CA ARG A 1028 11.27 -4.45 7.59
C ARG A 1028 10.99 -3.09 8.20
#